data_AF-A0A5N6RFS6-F1
#
_entry.id   AF-A0A5N6RFS6-F1
#
_cell.length_a   1.000
_cell.length_b   1.000
_cell.length_c   1.000
_cell.angle_alpha   90.00
_cell.angle_beta   90.00
_cell.angle_gamma   90.00
#
_symmetry.space_group_name_H-M   'P 1'
#
loop_
_entity.id
_entity.type
_entity.pdbx_description
1 polymer ?
#
loop_
_entity_poly.entity_id
_entity_poly.type
_entity_poly.pdbx_seq_one_letter_code
_entity_poly.pdbx_strand_id
1 'polypeptide(L)'
;MISVASSSTEPQNQEFSAPKIPPTKPSQTACVFKSKLPEIPISNHLPLHTYCFEHLEEFADRPCLIIGSTGKTYSFAQTHLVSQKVAAGLSNLGIKKGDVVMVLLQNCAEFVFSFLGASMLGAVTTTANPFYTSAEVFKQLNSSRAKLIITQSQYVDKLRETGENFPVLGEDFKVITVDDPPEKCLHFSVISEAKVADFPTVSIDPEDPVALPFSSGTTGLPKGVILTHKSLITSVAQQVDGENPNLYLNPEDVVLCVLPLFHIYSLNSVLLCSLRAGSAVLLMQKFEIGALLELIQQHRVSVAAVVPPLVLALAKNPIVANFDLSSIRVVLSGAAPLGKELEEALRNRVPQAILGQGYGMTEAGPVLSMCLAFAKQPFPTKSGSCGTVVRNAELKVIDPETGCSLARNQPGEICIRGSQIMKGYLNDDEATATTIDAEGWLHTGDIGFVDDDDEIFIVDRVKELIKFKGFQASELEALLVSHPSIADAAVVPQKDDVAGEVPVAFVVRSTDLELTEESVKEFIAKQEPKREKKKQKWLNPSSEPSSSSPPKVRNDNPTTTSAGFDPETLERGAKALKEITTSSHAKKVFEVIKKQEETRQTELEAKAAEFKAMQAQSETERQRVIYDEQKKLAQHQAQTKSQMARYEDELARKRMQAENEYQRARNQELVKLQEDSSIRQEQARRATEEQIQAQRWQTEREKAEIERETIRVRAMAEAEGRAHEAKLAEDINRRILVDRANAEREKWVAAINTTFDHIGGGFRAILTDQNKLVVFVGGVTALAAGVYTTREGARVIWSYVDRILGQPSLIRESSRGKYPWSGLFSRSMSALARGADKGSALKNGNGFGDVILRPSLQKRIEQLAGATANTKSHQAPSRNILFYGPPGTGKTMAARELARKSGLDYALMTGGDVAPLGPQAVTKIHQLFDWSKKSRKGLLLFIDEADAFLCERNKTYMSEAQRSALNALLFRTGDQSKDIVLALATNRPGDLDSAVADRIDEALEFPLPGEQERFKLLKLYLDRYIANAGPKKSSWLQNLFRKEQQKIEIKGVTDDILREAAAKTEGFSGREIAKLMASVQAAVYGSENCVLDSSLFREVVDYKVAEHQQRRKFAADKGSV
;
A
#
# COMPACT_ATOMS: atom_id res chain seq x y z
N MET A 1 38.53 22.30 40.86
CA MET A 1 38.93 22.09 42.26
C MET A 1 37.95 21.10 42.88
N ILE A 2 38.50 20.05 43.47
CA ILE A 2 37.80 18.98 44.19
C ILE A 2 37.14 19.57 45.45
N SER A 3 35.91 19.18 45.77
CA SER A 3 35.50 19.02 47.17
C SER A 3 34.26 18.13 47.28
N VAL A 4 34.51 16.94 47.81
CA VAL A 4 33.55 16.00 48.40
C VAL A 4 33.53 16.31 49.89
N ALA A 5 32.35 16.37 50.53
CA ALA A 5 32.24 16.05 51.96
C ALA A 5 30.78 15.79 52.37
N SER A 6 30.58 14.55 52.80
CA SER A 6 29.52 14.06 53.66
C SER A 6 29.71 14.54 55.11
N SER A 7 28.62 14.58 55.87
CA SER A 7 28.39 13.71 57.05
C SER A 7 27.66 14.39 58.21
N SER A 8 26.67 13.64 58.70
CA SER A 8 26.34 13.43 60.12
C SER A 8 25.65 14.57 60.89
N THR A 9 24.42 14.35 61.36
CA THR A 9 24.15 13.62 62.62
C THR A 9 22.65 13.64 62.93
N GLU A 10 22.05 12.46 63.03
CA GLU A 10 20.89 12.16 63.89
C GLU A 10 21.35 12.21 65.37
N PRO A 11 20.47 12.47 66.38
CA PRO A 11 19.33 11.57 66.65
C PRO A 11 18.03 12.15 67.28
N GLN A 12 16.94 11.44 66.94
CA GLN A 12 15.82 10.99 67.78
C GLN A 12 14.68 11.93 68.24
N ASN A 13 13.51 11.59 67.69
CA ASN A 13 12.19 11.39 68.31
C ASN A 13 11.55 12.54 69.11
N GLN A 14 10.48 13.12 68.56
CA GLN A 14 9.12 13.07 69.15
C GLN A 14 8.05 13.70 68.23
N GLU A 15 6.97 12.93 68.04
CA GLU A 15 5.59 13.29 67.66
C GLU A 15 5.34 14.30 66.52
N PHE A 16 5.00 13.76 65.34
CA PHE A 16 4.40 14.52 64.24
C PHE A 16 2.96 14.92 64.56
N SER A 17 2.73 16.20 64.82
CA SER A 17 1.41 16.82 64.67
C SER A 17 1.07 16.96 63.18
N ALA A 18 -0.14 16.54 62.80
CA ALA A 18 -0.65 16.55 61.43
C ALA A 18 -0.50 17.91 60.71
N PRO A 19 0.02 17.95 59.47
CA PRO A 19 -0.03 19.16 58.66
C PRO A 19 -1.44 19.40 58.11
N LYS A 20 -1.95 20.61 58.36
CA LYS A 20 -3.26 21.13 57.95
C LYS A 20 -3.50 20.94 56.45
N ILE A 21 -4.64 20.34 56.14
CA ILE A 21 -5.24 20.26 54.80
C ILE A 21 -5.44 21.71 54.27
N PRO A 22 -4.92 22.07 53.09
CA PRO A 22 -5.24 23.35 52.47
C PRO A 22 -6.73 23.37 52.07
N PRO A 23 -7.43 24.51 52.15
CA PRO A 23 -8.86 24.56 51.90
C PRO A 23 -9.18 24.06 50.49
N THR A 24 -10.07 23.07 50.43
CA THR A 24 -10.68 22.58 49.20
C THR A 24 -11.23 23.75 48.42
N LYS A 25 -10.71 23.97 47.21
CA LYS A 25 -11.36 24.83 46.22
C LYS A 25 -12.81 24.37 46.07
N PRO A 26 -13.79 25.28 45.98
CA PRO A 26 -15.18 24.91 45.79
C PRO A 26 -15.28 24.04 44.52
N SER A 27 -15.91 22.87 44.64
CA SER A 27 -16.14 21.96 43.54
C SER A 27 -16.95 22.69 42.46
N GLN A 28 -16.30 23.15 41.41
CA GLN A 28 -16.98 23.38 40.15
C GLN A 28 -17.58 22.03 39.75
N THR A 29 -18.90 21.95 39.68
CA THR A 29 -19.61 20.79 39.15
C THR A 29 -19.00 20.42 37.81
N ALA A 30 -18.36 19.26 37.73
CA ALA A 30 -17.73 18.77 36.50
C ALA A 30 -18.80 18.72 35.40
N CYS A 31 -18.56 19.45 34.30
CA CYS A 31 -19.47 19.44 33.16
C CYS A 31 -19.34 18.08 32.45
N VAL A 32 -20.36 17.24 32.60
CA VAL A 32 -20.44 15.90 32.00
C VAL A 32 -21.58 15.87 30.99
N PHE A 33 -21.27 15.40 29.79
CA PHE A 33 -22.16 15.22 28.66
C PHE A 33 -22.59 13.76 28.55
N LYS A 34 -23.85 13.55 28.19
CA LYS A 34 -24.46 12.24 27.96
C LYS A 34 -25.21 12.24 26.62
N SER A 35 -25.58 11.06 26.17
CA SER A 35 -26.35 10.92 24.93
C SER A 35 -27.74 11.53 25.07
N LYS A 36 -28.29 12.04 23.96
CA LYS A 36 -29.72 12.40 23.87
C LYS A 36 -30.62 11.17 23.87
N LEU A 37 -30.07 10.00 23.53
CA LEU A 37 -30.79 8.73 23.62
C LEU A 37 -30.77 8.25 25.07
N PRO A 38 -31.88 7.66 25.56
CA PRO A 38 -31.93 7.14 26.92
C PRO A 38 -30.95 5.98 27.10
N GLU A 39 -30.50 5.79 28.34
CA GLU A 39 -29.75 4.60 28.74
C GLU A 39 -30.63 3.36 28.56
N ILE A 40 -30.01 2.24 28.19
CA ILE A 40 -30.68 0.95 28.01
C ILE A 40 -30.10 -0.12 28.94
N PRO A 41 -30.87 -1.15 29.32
CA PRO A 41 -30.29 -2.35 29.90
C PRO A 41 -29.37 -3.02 28.88
N ILE A 42 -28.18 -3.46 29.31
CA ILE A 42 -27.21 -4.15 28.45
C ILE A 42 -26.88 -5.51 29.08
N SER A 43 -27.07 -6.59 28.33
CA SER A 43 -26.76 -7.97 28.74
C SER A 43 -25.26 -8.29 28.69
N ASN A 44 -24.42 -7.41 29.23
CA ASN A 44 -22.96 -7.52 29.19
C ASN A 44 -22.38 -8.52 30.22
N HIS A 45 -23.25 -9.31 30.86
CA HIS A 45 -22.88 -10.49 31.65
C HIS A 45 -22.75 -11.77 30.78
N LEU A 46 -23.21 -11.72 29.53
CA LEU A 46 -23.10 -12.83 28.57
C LEU A 46 -21.72 -12.85 27.92
N PRO A 47 -21.29 -14.00 27.36
CA PRO A 47 -20.17 -14.04 26.42
C PRO A 47 -20.54 -13.37 25.09
N LEU A 48 -19.60 -12.61 24.51
CA LEU A 48 -19.76 -11.87 23.24
C LEU A 48 -20.47 -12.66 22.11
N HIS A 49 -20.03 -13.88 21.81
CA HIS A 49 -20.64 -14.69 20.76
C HIS A 49 -22.11 -15.05 21.09
N THR A 50 -22.42 -15.31 22.36
CA THR A 50 -23.79 -15.60 22.81
C THR A 50 -24.67 -14.36 22.62
N TYR A 51 -24.17 -13.18 22.98
CA TYR A 51 -24.87 -11.92 22.76
C TYR A 51 -25.11 -11.60 21.27
N CYS A 52 -24.10 -11.80 20.41
CA CYS A 52 -24.23 -11.57 18.97
C CYS A 52 -25.22 -12.52 18.29
N PHE A 53 -25.39 -13.74 18.82
CA PHE A 53 -26.31 -14.76 18.30
C PHE A 53 -27.54 -14.98 19.19
N GLU A 54 -27.87 -14.04 20.10
CA GLU A 54 -29.00 -14.19 21.03
C GLU A 54 -30.32 -14.41 20.28
N HIS A 55 -30.49 -13.72 19.15
CA HIS A 55 -31.69 -13.79 18.30
C HIS A 55 -31.50 -14.71 17.08
N LEU A 56 -30.59 -15.69 17.17
CA LEU A 56 -30.25 -16.58 16.04
C LEU A 56 -31.47 -17.29 15.46
N GLU A 57 -32.42 -17.71 16.30
CA GLU A 57 -33.63 -18.42 15.86
C GLU A 57 -34.53 -17.57 14.95
N GLU A 58 -34.52 -16.25 15.10
CA GLU A 58 -35.32 -15.33 14.28
C GLU A 58 -34.79 -15.20 12.84
N PHE A 59 -33.47 -15.38 12.66
CA PHE A 59 -32.78 -15.07 11.40
C PHE A 59 -31.94 -16.24 10.86
N ALA A 60 -32.10 -17.46 11.39
CA ALA A 60 -31.23 -18.61 11.16
C ALA A 60 -30.91 -18.89 9.67
N ASP A 61 -31.93 -18.81 8.82
CA ASP A 61 -31.83 -19.07 7.38
C ASP A 61 -31.45 -17.84 6.54
N ARG A 62 -31.41 -16.64 7.15
CA ARG A 62 -31.04 -15.41 6.44
C ARG A 62 -29.55 -15.39 6.12
N PRO A 63 -29.13 -14.72 5.03
CA PRO A 63 -27.72 -14.47 4.74
C PRO A 63 -27.03 -13.73 5.89
N CYS A 64 -25.91 -14.28 6.37
CA CYS A 64 -25.06 -13.66 7.39
C CYS A 64 -23.77 -13.13 6.76
N LEU A 65 -23.02 -13.98 6.05
CA LEU A 65 -21.78 -13.59 5.38
C LEU A 65 -21.89 -13.81 3.88
N ILE A 66 -21.65 -12.77 3.09
CA ILE A 66 -21.62 -12.82 1.62
C ILE A 66 -20.19 -12.53 1.16
N ILE A 67 -19.59 -13.43 0.39
CA ILE A 67 -18.22 -13.31 -0.09
C ILE A 67 -18.21 -12.67 -1.47
N GLY A 68 -17.90 -11.37 -1.55
CA GLY A 68 -18.03 -10.60 -2.80
C GLY A 68 -17.24 -11.18 -3.98
N SER A 69 -16.07 -11.78 -3.74
CA SER A 69 -15.24 -12.34 -4.82
C SER A 69 -15.79 -13.63 -5.44
N THR A 70 -16.61 -14.40 -4.71
CA THR A 70 -17.11 -15.72 -5.16
C THR A 70 -18.63 -15.80 -5.24
N GLY A 71 -19.35 -14.85 -4.63
CA GLY A 71 -20.80 -14.91 -4.42
C GLY A 71 -21.24 -15.93 -3.37
N LYS A 72 -20.31 -16.69 -2.75
CA LYS A 72 -20.64 -17.68 -1.72
C LYS A 72 -21.30 -16.98 -0.54
N THR A 73 -22.39 -17.56 -0.04
CA THR A 73 -23.15 -17.02 1.09
C THR A 73 -23.22 -18.06 2.20
N TYR A 74 -23.05 -17.62 3.44
CA TYR A 74 -23.28 -18.40 4.65
C TYR A 74 -24.48 -17.81 5.40
N SER A 75 -25.45 -18.63 5.77
CA SER A 75 -26.56 -18.19 6.62
C SER A 75 -26.11 -17.96 8.08
N PHE A 76 -26.93 -17.32 8.90
CA PHE A 76 -26.66 -17.17 10.34
C PHE A 76 -26.42 -18.52 11.03
N ALA A 77 -27.28 -19.51 10.77
CA ALA A 77 -27.13 -20.86 11.30
C ALA A 77 -25.83 -21.54 10.84
N GLN A 78 -25.45 -21.37 9.56
CA GLN A 78 -24.20 -21.91 9.03
C GLN A 78 -22.98 -21.24 9.64
N THR A 79 -22.98 -19.90 9.75
CA THR A 79 -21.90 -19.15 10.38
C THR A 79 -21.71 -19.58 11.83
N HIS A 80 -22.80 -19.65 12.61
CA HIS A 80 -22.76 -20.10 13.99
C HIS A 80 -22.22 -21.54 14.11
N LEU A 81 -22.72 -22.46 13.28
CA LEU A 81 -22.27 -23.85 13.26
C LEU A 81 -20.78 -23.98 12.92
N VAL A 82 -20.30 -23.28 11.89
CA VAL A 82 -18.88 -23.33 11.51
C VAL A 82 -18.01 -22.73 12.60
N SER A 83 -18.44 -21.65 13.27
CA SER A 83 -17.76 -21.09 14.44
C SER A 83 -17.66 -22.09 15.60
N GLN A 84 -18.72 -22.86 15.88
CA GLN A 84 -18.69 -23.93 16.89
C GLN A 84 -17.69 -25.03 16.52
N LYS A 85 -17.65 -25.44 15.24
CA LYS A 85 -16.65 -26.40 14.75
C LYS A 85 -15.24 -25.85 14.92
N VAL A 86 -15.00 -24.59 14.53
CA VAL A 86 -13.71 -23.94 14.72
C VAL A 86 -13.31 -23.92 16.19
N ALA A 87 -14.23 -23.63 17.11
CA ALA A 87 -13.95 -23.69 18.54
C ALA A 87 -13.52 -25.10 19.02
N ALA A 88 -14.24 -26.14 18.59
CA ALA A 88 -13.87 -27.53 18.86
C ALA A 88 -12.50 -27.90 18.25
N GLY A 89 -12.24 -27.46 17.02
CA GLY A 89 -10.98 -27.67 16.32
C GLY A 89 -9.80 -26.98 17.00
N LEU A 90 -9.96 -25.73 17.45
CA LEU A 90 -8.95 -25.01 18.22
C LEU A 90 -8.65 -25.72 19.55
N SER A 91 -9.69 -26.21 20.23
CA SER A 91 -9.55 -27.05 21.44
C SER A 91 -8.75 -28.33 21.15
N ASN A 92 -9.06 -29.04 20.06
CA ASN A 92 -8.34 -30.24 19.63
C ASN A 92 -6.86 -29.97 19.30
N LEU A 93 -6.52 -28.75 18.88
CA LEU A 93 -5.14 -28.32 18.66
C LEU A 93 -4.41 -27.87 19.94
N GLY A 94 -5.09 -27.88 21.08
CA GLY A 94 -4.56 -27.57 22.40
C GLY A 94 -4.73 -26.11 22.84
N ILE A 95 -5.51 -25.30 22.12
CA ILE A 95 -5.85 -23.94 22.54
C ILE A 95 -6.82 -24.02 23.71
N LYS A 96 -6.58 -23.22 24.75
CA LYS A 96 -7.40 -23.17 25.97
C LYS A 96 -7.94 -21.76 26.20
N LYS A 97 -8.87 -21.64 27.15
CA LYS A 97 -9.32 -20.34 27.67
C LYS A 97 -8.11 -19.47 28.05
N GLY A 98 -8.11 -18.22 27.60
CA GLY A 98 -7.04 -17.24 27.83
C GLY A 98 -5.84 -17.34 26.89
N ASP A 99 -5.73 -18.40 26.08
CA ASP A 99 -4.68 -18.48 25.05
C ASP A 99 -4.96 -17.50 23.91
N VAL A 100 -3.89 -16.97 23.31
CA VAL A 100 -3.99 -16.00 22.22
C VAL A 100 -3.83 -16.69 20.86
N VAL A 101 -4.74 -16.41 19.94
CA VAL A 101 -4.70 -16.80 18.52
C VAL A 101 -4.50 -15.55 17.68
N MET A 102 -3.50 -15.55 16.81
CA MET A 102 -3.24 -14.46 15.87
C MET A 102 -3.95 -14.73 14.54
N VAL A 103 -4.79 -13.79 14.12
CA VAL A 103 -5.42 -13.81 12.80
C VAL A 103 -4.70 -12.80 11.89
N LEU A 104 -3.94 -13.33 10.94
CA LEU A 104 -3.15 -12.58 9.95
C LEU A 104 -3.80 -12.77 8.57
N LEU A 105 -5.02 -12.25 8.42
CA LEU A 105 -5.86 -12.43 7.24
C LEU A 105 -6.44 -11.09 6.76
N GLN A 106 -6.74 -11.01 5.46
CA GLN A 106 -7.64 -9.98 4.92
C GLN A 106 -9.10 -10.34 5.24
N ASN A 107 -10.06 -9.50 4.84
CA ASN A 107 -11.49 -9.75 5.07
C ASN A 107 -11.95 -11.02 4.35
N CYS A 108 -12.24 -12.09 5.10
CA CYS A 108 -12.79 -13.32 4.57
C CYS A 108 -13.68 -14.03 5.60
N ALA A 109 -14.40 -15.08 5.19
CA ALA A 109 -15.28 -15.81 6.09
C ALA A 109 -14.50 -16.48 7.23
N GLU A 110 -13.32 -17.00 6.90
CA GLU A 110 -12.42 -17.69 7.82
C GLU A 110 -11.91 -16.76 8.92
N PHE A 111 -11.76 -15.46 8.66
CA PHE A 111 -11.49 -14.46 9.69
C PHE A 111 -12.62 -14.46 10.73
N VAL A 112 -13.87 -14.38 10.28
CA VAL A 112 -15.06 -14.33 11.13
C VAL A 112 -15.20 -15.63 11.93
N PHE A 113 -15.05 -16.77 11.26
CA PHE A 113 -15.13 -18.08 11.92
C PHE A 113 -14.04 -18.26 12.99
N SER A 114 -12.82 -17.80 12.70
CA SER A 114 -11.69 -17.84 13.65
C SER A 114 -11.96 -16.98 14.89
N PHE A 115 -12.40 -15.74 14.68
CA PHE A 115 -12.70 -14.81 15.78
C PHE A 115 -13.83 -15.33 16.69
N LEU A 116 -14.95 -15.74 16.09
CA LEU A 116 -16.10 -16.25 16.83
C LEU A 116 -15.80 -17.61 17.50
N GLY A 117 -15.07 -18.50 16.82
CA GLY A 117 -14.67 -19.79 17.38
C GLY A 117 -13.69 -19.64 18.55
N ALA A 118 -12.73 -18.71 18.47
CA ALA A 118 -11.88 -18.35 19.59
C ALA A 118 -12.70 -17.77 20.76
N SER A 119 -13.66 -16.87 20.47
CA SER A 119 -14.58 -16.33 21.48
C SER A 119 -15.39 -17.41 22.18
N MET A 120 -15.89 -18.42 21.46
CA MET A 120 -16.63 -19.56 22.03
C MET A 120 -15.78 -20.42 22.97
N LEU A 121 -14.47 -20.50 22.71
CA LEU A 121 -13.52 -21.23 23.55
C LEU A 121 -13.00 -20.40 24.74
N GLY A 122 -13.39 -19.12 24.84
CA GLY A 122 -12.81 -18.17 25.79
C GLY A 122 -11.33 -17.84 25.50
N ALA A 123 -10.88 -18.06 24.26
CA ALA A 123 -9.57 -17.68 23.79
C ALA A 123 -9.59 -16.22 23.28
N VAL A 124 -8.41 -15.61 23.20
CA VAL A 124 -8.25 -14.20 22.82
C VAL A 124 -7.78 -14.13 21.37
N THR A 125 -8.42 -13.28 20.56
CA THR A 125 -7.97 -13.06 19.18
C THR A 125 -7.14 -11.78 19.09
N THR A 126 -5.86 -11.89 18.72
CA THR A 126 -5.09 -10.74 18.24
C THR A 126 -5.12 -10.69 16.71
N THR A 127 -5.20 -9.49 16.14
CA THR A 127 -5.34 -9.31 14.69
C THR A 127 -4.19 -8.47 14.17
N ALA A 128 -3.65 -8.85 13.01
CA ALA A 128 -2.52 -8.17 12.40
C ALA A 128 -2.77 -7.95 10.91
N ASN A 129 -2.18 -6.89 10.36
CA ASN A 129 -2.26 -6.60 8.94
C ASN A 129 -1.41 -7.64 8.17
N PRO A 130 -1.97 -8.43 7.24
CA PRO A 130 -1.21 -9.42 6.47
C PRO A 130 -0.10 -8.80 5.61
N PHE A 131 -0.12 -7.48 5.40
CA PHE A 131 0.93 -6.75 4.70
C PHE A 131 2.10 -6.33 5.59
N TYR A 132 2.05 -6.54 6.90
CA TYR A 132 3.18 -6.34 7.80
C TYR A 132 4.45 -7.09 7.35
N THR A 133 5.60 -6.53 7.67
CA THR A 133 6.90 -7.19 7.52
C THR A 133 7.01 -8.35 8.51
N SER A 134 7.97 -9.25 8.29
CA SER A 134 8.22 -10.36 9.21
C SER A 134 8.52 -9.86 10.62
N ALA A 135 9.35 -8.81 10.74
CA ALA A 135 9.72 -8.22 12.03
C ALA A 135 8.52 -7.65 12.80
N GLU A 136 7.61 -6.94 12.12
CA GLU A 136 6.37 -6.43 12.73
C GLU A 136 5.46 -7.56 13.21
N VAL A 137 5.30 -8.61 12.40
CA VAL A 137 4.48 -9.78 12.77
C VAL A 137 5.09 -10.50 13.98
N PHE A 138 6.40 -10.75 13.99
CA PHE A 138 7.06 -11.40 15.11
C PHE A 138 7.08 -10.53 16.38
N LYS A 139 7.21 -9.21 16.25
CA LYS A 139 7.07 -8.29 17.38
C LYS A 139 5.70 -8.43 18.04
N GLN A 140 4.63 -8.39 17.25
CA GLN A 140 3.27 -8.57 17.77
C GLN A 140 3.04 -10.00 18.29
N LEU A 141 3.57 -11.02 17.61
CA LEU A 141 3.48 -12.42 18.04
C LEU A 141 4.10 -12.62 19.43
N ASN A 142 5.30 -12.07 19.64
CA ASN A 142 6.03 -12.17 20.91
C ASN A 142 5.34 -11.37 22.02
N SER A 143 4.91 -10.13 21.74
CA SER A 143 4.19 -9.29 22.71
C SER A 143 2.85 -9.89 23.12
N SER A 144 2.11 -10.48 22.18
CA SER A 144 0.82 -11.12 22.44
C SER A 144 0.92 -12.56 22.94
N ARG A 145 2.10 -13.19 22.84
CA ARG A 145 2.34 -14.61 23.14
C ARG A 145 1.36 -15.55 22.41
N ALA A 146 1.03 -15.23 21.15
CA ALA A 146 0.08 -16.06 20.41
C ALA A 146 0.68 -17.45 20.09
N LYS A 147 -0.11 -18.50 20.33
CA LYS A 147 0.32 -19.91 20.16
C LYS A 147 0.05 -20.45 18.76
N LEU A 148 -0.82 -19.76 18.02
CA LEU A 148 -1.34 -20.18 16.72
C LEU A 148 -1.51 -18.96 15.84
N ILE A 149 -1.05 -19.05 14.59
CA ILE A 149 -1.31 -18.04 13.56
C ILE A 149 -2.23 -18.64 12.48
N ILE A 150 -3.30 -17.95 12.15
CA ILE A 150 -4.18 -18.29 11.03
C ILE A 150 -3.94 -17.27 9.91
N THR A 151 -3.51 -17.73 8.72
CA THR A 151 -3.10 -16.86 7.62
C THR A 151 -3.40 -17.47 6.23
N GLN A 152 -2.88 -16.86 5.16
CA GLN A 152 -2.87 -17.43 3.80
C GLN A 152 -1.47 -17.94 3.45
N SER A 153 -1.39 -18.96 2.60
CA SER A 153 -0.14 -19.61 2.15
C SER A 153 0.89 -18.60 1.65
N GLN A 154 0.46 -17.56 0.92
CA GLN A 154 1.32 -16.50 0.38
C GLN A 154 2.03 -15.65 1.45
N TYR A 155 1.56 -15.66 2.70
CA TYR A 155 2.16 -14.90 3.81
C TYR A 155 3.04 -15.77 4.71
N VAL A 156 3.03 -17.09 4.53
CA VAL A 156 3.81 -18.04 5.35
C VAL A 156 5.31 -17.80 5.23
N ASP A 157 5.81 -17.36 4.07
CA ASP A 157 7.24 -17.07 3.90
C ASP A 157 7.75 -15.98 4.87
N LYS A 158 6.89 -15.06 5.31
CA LYS A 158 7.22 -14.05 6.32
C LYS A 158 7.40 -14.66 7.72
N LEU A 159 6.82 -15.83 7.95
CA LEU A 159 6.86 -16.57 9.21
C LEU A 159 8.01 -17.59 9.23
N ARG A 160 8.84 -17.64 8.17
CA ARG A 160 9.96 -18.58 8.01
C ARG A 160 11.33 -17.95 8.21
N GLU A 161 11.40 -16.69 8.66
CA GLU A 161 12.70 -16.06 8.94
C GLU A 161 13.45 -16.79 10.05
N THR A 162 14.74 -17.04 9.81
CA THR A 162 15.60 -17.81 10.71
C THR A 162 16.73 -16.93 11.23
N GLY A 163 16.84 -16.82 12.55
CA GLY A 163 17.93 -16.16 13.29
C GLY A 163 17.75 -16.45 14.79
N GLU A 164 18.77 -16.20 15.62
CA GLU A 164 18.75 -16.56 17.06
C GLU A 164 17.59 -15.94 17.87
N ASN A 165 16.94 -14.89 17.33
CA ASN A 165 15.85 -14.15 18.00
C ASN A 165 14.45 -14.38 17.39
N PHE A 166 14.28 -15.29 16.42
CA PHE A 166 12.99 -15.53 15.77
C PHE A 166 12.42 -16.91 16.13
N PRO A 167 11.13 -17.00 16.52
CA PRO A 167 10.52 -18.28 16.82
C PRO A 167 10.38 -19.14 15.57
N VAL A 168 10.53 -20.46 15.73
CA VAL A 168 10.61 -21.45 14.66
C VAL A 168 9.23 -22.01 14.35
N LEU A 169 8.81 -21.86 13.08
CA LEU A 169 7.54 -22.38 12.58
C LEU A 169 7.45 -23.90 12.70
N GLY A 170 6.38 -24.38 13.36
CA GLY A 170 6.10 -25.79 13.60
C GLY A 170 6.69 -26.36 14.89
N GLU A 171 7.54 -25.58 15.58
CA GLU A 171 8.14 -25.93 16.88
C GLU A 171 7.59 -25.00 17.96
N ASP A 172 7.81 -23.69 17.84
CA ASP A 172 7.40 -22.69 18.84
C ASP A 172 5.93 -22.26 18.70
N PHE A 173 5.43 -22.24 17.46
CA PHE A 173 4.03 -21.90 17.15
C PHE A 173 3.51 -22.69 15.95
N LYS A 174 2.19 -22.88 15.93
CA LYS A 174 1.49 -23.55 14.82
C LYS A 174 0.99 -22.52 13.81
N VAL A 175 0.94 -22.90 12.53
CA VAL A 175 0.37 -22.08 11.46
C VAL A 175 -0.74 -22.85 10.76
N ILE A 176 -1.90 -22.20 10.60
CA ILE A 176 -3.01 -22.68 9.79
C ILE A 176 -3.17 -21.77 8.58
N THR A 177 -3.29 -22.36 7.38
CA THR A 177 -3.60 -21.64 6.15
C THR A 177 -5.04 -21.87 5.71
N VAL A 178 -5.70 -20.83 5.24
CA VAL A 178 -7.09 -20.89 4.70
C VAL A 178 -7.16 -21.46 3.28
N ASP A 179 -6.01 -21.56 2.63
CA ASP A 179 -5.73 -22.16 1.31
C ASP A 179 -4.68 -23.27 1.46
N ASP A 180 -4.25 -23.86 0.34
CA ASP A 180 -3.36 -25.03 0.32
C ASP A 180 -2.12 -24.85 1.24
N PRO A 181 -1.92 -25.73 2.24
CA PRO A 181 -0.91 -25.53 3.26
C PRO A 181 0.50 -25.79 2.73
N PRO A 182 1.45 -24.85 2.94
CA PRO A 182 2.87 -25.12 2.78
C PRO A 182 3.38 -26.15 3.79
N GLU A 183 4.61 -26.63 3.59
CA GLU A 183 5.28 -27.54 4.54
C GLU A 183 5.26 -26.99 5.97
N LYS A 184 5.06 -27.89 6.95
CA LYS A 184 4.91 -27.59 8.39
C LYS A 184 3.71 -26.71 8.78
N CYS A 185 2.77 -26.47 7.86
CA CYS A 185 1.50 -25.77 8.12
C CYS A 185 0.32 -26.74 8.08
N LEU A 186 -0.78 -26.37 8.75
CA LEU A 186 -2.05 -27.10 8.73
C LEU A 186 -3.06 -26.38 7.84
N HIS A 187 -4.00 -27.11 7.25
CA HIS A 187 -5.11 -26.50 6.50
C HIS A 187 -6.26 -26.09 7.43
N PHE A 188 -7.01 -25.04 7.10
CA PHE A 188 -8.14 -24.54 7.89
C PHE A 188 -9.28 -25.55 8.09
N SER A 189 -9.37 -26.58 7.26
CA SER A 189 -10.31 -27.70 7.46
C SER A 189 -10.07 -28.45 8.76
N VAL A 190 -8.82 -28.48 9.28
CA VAL A 190 -8.50 -29.12 10.57
C VAL A 190 -9.32 -28.52 11.72
N ILE A 191 -9.67 -27.24 11.62
CA ILE A 191 -10.52 -26.58 12.61
C ILE A 191 -11.97 -26.39 12.15
N SER A 192 -12.22 -26.09 10.88
CA SER A 192 -13.59 -25.83 10.39
C SER A 192 -14.45 -27.09 10.15
N GLU A 193 -13.84 -28.28 10.07
CA GLU A 193 -14.54 -29.56 9.90
C GLU A 193 -14.54 -30.43 11.17
N ALA A 194 -14.06 -29.90 12.30
CA ALA A 194 -14.09 -30.61 13.57
C ALA A 194 -15.53 -30.94 14.01
N LYS A 195 -15.67 -31.97 14.85
CA LYS A 195 -16.99 -32.39 15.35
C LYS A 195 -17.41 -31.45 16.48
N VAL A 196 -18.62 -30.92 16.38
CA VAL A 196 -19.20 -30.06 17.43
C VAL A 196 -19.31 -30.79 18.78
N ALA A 197 -19.46 -32.12 18.77
CA ALA A 197 -19.47 -32.94 19.98
C ALA A 197 -18.15 -32.87 20.77
N ASP A 198 -17.04 -32.47 20.15
CA ASP A 198 -15.74 -32.31 20.80
C ASP A 198 -15.57 -30.91 21.42
N PHE A 199 -16.58 -30.04 21.33
CA PHE A 199 -16.55 -28.69 21.91
C PHE A 199 -16.58 -28.75 23.45
N PRO A 200 -15.56 -28.21 24.15
CA PRO A 200 -15.53 -28.25 25.60
C PRO A 200 -16.55 -27.29 26.21
N THR A 201 -17.11 -27.64 27.37
CA THR A 201 -17.85 -26.67 28.19
C THR A 201 -16.86 -25.71 28.85
N VAL A 202 -16.95 -24.43 28.52
CA VAL A 202 -16.07 -23.38 29.06
C VAL A 202 -16.88 -22.34 29.81
N SER A 203 -16.46 -21.99 31.03
CA SER A 203 -17.01 -20.86 31.78
C SER A 203 -16.24 -19.60 31.41
N ILE A 204 -16.91 -18.63 30.80
CA ILE A 204 -16.33 -17.35 30.36
C ILE A 204 -16.84 -16.24 31.29
N ASP A 205 -15.92 -15.50 31.90
CA ASP A 205 -16.23 -14.33 32.70
C ASP A 205 -16.38 -13.10 31.78
N PRO A 206 -17.33 -12.19 32.05
CA PRO A 206 -17.48 -10.96 31.26
C PRO A 206 -16.21 -10.11 31.15
N GLU A 207 -15.34 -10.14 32.16
CA GLU A 207 -14.07 -9.40 32.21
C GLU A 207 -12.89 -10.15 31.56
N ASP A 208 -13.14 -11.35 31.00
CA ASP A 208 -12.15 -12.08 30.21
C ASP A 208 -11.87 -11.34 28.89
N PRO A 209 -10.59 -11.25 28.47
CA PRO A 209 -10.23 -10.73 27.15
C PRO A 209 -10.78 -11.60 26.03
N VAL A 210 -11.22 -10.96 24.94
CA VAL A 210 -11.67 -11.66 23.72
C VAL A 210 -11.01 -11.11 22.46
N ALA A 211 -10.65 -9.83 22.45
CA ALA A 211 -9.92 -9.19 21.36
C ALA A 211 -8.71 -8.43 21.89
N LEU A 212 -7.60 -8.53 21.15
CA LEU A 212 -6.33 -7.88 21.46
C LEU A 212 -5.78 -7.15 20.22
N PRO A 213 -6.45 -6.09 19.74
CA PRO A 213 -5.91 -5.22 18.69
C PRO A 213 -4.68 -4.45 19.22
N PHE A 214 -3.72 -4.15 18.35
CA PHE A 214 -2.55 -3.33 18.69
C PHE A 214 -2.76 -1.88 18.25
N SER A 215 -2.46 -0.94 19.13
CA SER A 215 -2.57 0.51 18.90
C SER A 215 -1.48 1.24 19.66
N SER A 216 -1.00 2.37 19.14
CA SER A 216 -0.02 3.22 19.85
C SER A 216 -0.64 4.09 20.93
N GLY A 217 -1.96 4.23 20.95
CA GLY A 217 -2.64 5.02 21.97
C GLY A 217 -2.30 6.51 21.93
N THR A 218 -1.95 7.05 23.10
CA THR A 218 -1.63 8.47 23.30
C THR A 218 -0.21 8.84 22.88
N THR A 219 0.75 7.93 23.03
CA THR A 219 2.17 8.11 22.70
C THR A 219 2.87 6.74 22.51
N GLY A 220 3.92 6.67 21.66
CA GLY A 220 4.90 5.58 21.64
C GLY A 220 4.59 4.35 20.75
N LEU A 221 5.24 3.22 21.06
CA LEU A 221 5.18 1.96 20.30
C LEU A 221 3.78 1.32 20.33
N PRO A 222 3.41 0.48 19.33
CA PRO A 222 2.15 -0.26 19.37
C PRO A 222 2.03 -1.17 20.60
N LYS A 223 0.98 -0.96 21.39
CA LYS A 223 0.61 -1.69 22.61
C LYS A 223 -0.63 -2.54 22.36
N GLY A 224 -0.70 -3.71 22.99
CA GLY A 224 -1.87 -4.58 22.90
C GLY A 224 -3.02 -4.04 23.75
N VAL A 225 -4.13 -3.65 23.14
CA VAL A 225 -5.32 -3.12 23.83
C VAL A 225 -6.22 -4.28 24.24
N ILE A 226 -6.44 -4.46 25.54
CA ILE A 226 -7.26 -5.57 26.07
C ILE A 226 -8.74 -5.17 26.01
N LEU A 227 -9.48 -5.79 25.08
CA LEU A 227 -10.94 -5.66 24.98
C LEU A 227 -11.61 -6.94 25.48
N THR A 228 -12.52 -6.79 26.44
CA THR A 228 -13.21 -7.89 27.12
C THR A 228 -14.52 -8.24 26.43
N HIS A 229 -15.12 -9.37 26.80
CA HIS A 229 -16.48 -9.70 26.35
C HIS A 229 -17.47 -8.60 26.74
N LYS A 230 -17.43 -8.13 28.00
CA LYS A 230 -18.27 -7.04 28.51
C LYS A 230 -18.06 -5.74 27.74
N SER A 231 -16.80 -5.38 27.45
CA SER A 231 -16.52 -4.10 26.80
C SER A 231 -17.04 -4.06 25.37
N LEU A 232 -16.84 -5.13 24.59
CA LEU A 232 -17.37 -5.22 23.24
C LEU A 232 -18.89 -5.35 23.20
N ILE A 233 -19.52 -6.13 24.09
CA ILE A 233 -20.99 -6.19 24.18
C ILE A 233 -21.56 -4.81 24.48
N THR A 234 -20.98 -4.10 25.45
CA THR A 234 -21.41 -2.74 25.80
C THR A 234 -21.31 -1.82 24.58
N SER A 235 -20.17 -1.84 23.87
CA SER A 235 -19.99 -1.04 22.67
C SER A 235 -20.99 -1.37 21.56
N VAL A 236 -21.26 -2.66 21.31
CA VAL A 236 -22.24 -3.08 20.30
C VAL A 236 -23.65 -2.65 20.69
N ALA A 237 -24.07 -2.88 21.95
CA ALA A 237 -25.38 -2.49 22.45
C ALA A 237 -25.62 -0.98 22.36
N GLN A 238 -24.60 -0.18 22.70
CA GLN A 238 -24.63 1.27 22.58
C GLN A 238 -24.91 1.77 21.15
N GLN A 239 -24.54 0.97 20.15
CA GLN A 239 -24.74 1.29 18.75
C GLN A 239 -26.11 0.80 18.24
N VAL A 240 -26.43 -0.49 18.41
CA VAL A 240 -27.55 -1.13 17.67
C VAL A 240 -28.72 -1.63 18.52
N ASP A 241 -28.63 -1.60 19.85
CA ASP A 241 -29.71 -2.06 20.74
C ASP A 241 -30.62 -0.91 21.21
N GLY A 242 -31.73 -1.29 21.85
CA GLY A 242 -32.76 -0.38 22.38
C GLY A 242 -33.89 -0.09 21.40
N GLU A 243 -34.97 0.50 21.90
CA GLU A 243 -36.18 0.76 21.08
C GLU A 243 -35.91 1.74 19.92
N ASN A 244 -35.08 2.75 20.19
CA ASN A 244 -34.54 3.69 19.21
C ASN A 244 -33.02 3.53 19.15
N PRO A 245 -32.46 2.52 18.46
CA PRO A 245 -31.02 2.31 18.39
C PRO A 245 -30.32 3.50 17.72
N ASN A 246 -29.07 3.78 18.12
CA ASN A 246 -28.31 4.92 17.58
C ASN A 246 -27.93 4.70 16.11
N LEU A 247 -27.55 3.47 15.75
CA LEU A 247 -27.42 3.00 14.39
C LEU A 247 -28.52 1.98 14.13
N TYR A 248 -29.55 2.40 13.40
CA TYR A 248 -30.63 1.49 13.04
C TYR A 248 -30.19 0.57 11.90
N LEU A 249 -29.85 -0.67 12.26
CA LEU A 249 -29.70 -1.81 11.36
C LEU A 249 -30.91 -2.73 11.51
N ASN A 250 -31.33 -3.35 10.41
CA ASN A 250 -32.41 -4.33 10.39
C ASN A 250 -32.01 -5.58 9.59
N PRO A 251 -32.76 -6.69 9.71
CA PRO A 251 -32.40 -7.94 9.05
C PRO A 251 -32.41 -7.91 7.51
N GLU A 252 -33.03 -6.91 6.88
CA GLU A 252 -33.04 -6.72 5.42
C GLU A 252 -31.80 -5.96 4.91
N ASP A 253 -31.03 -5.36 5.82
CA ASP A 253 -29.83 -4.65 5.44
C ASP A 253 -28.71 -5.57 4.97
N VAL A 254 -27.98 -5.05 3.99
CA VAL A 254 -26.70 -5.60 3.54
C VAL A 254 -25.63 -4.56 3.84
N VAL A 255 -24.80 -4.86 4.84
CA VAL A 255 -23.74 -3.99 5.33
C VAL A 255 -22.44 -4.30 4.60
N LEU A 256 -21.85 -3.29 3.95
CA LEU A 256 -20.58 -3.44 3.26
C LEU A 256 -19.40 -3.48 4.24
N CYS A 257 -18.61 -4.54 4.16
CA CYS A 257 -17.38 -4.72 4.92
C CYS A 257 -16.16 -4.67 3.98
N VAL A 258 -15.82 -3.45 3.55
CA VAL A 258 -14.63 -3.13 2.75
C VAL A 258 -13.45 -2.67 3.61
N LEU A 259 -13.74 -2.14 4.80
CA LEU A 259 -12.75 -1.76 5.79
C LEU A 259 -12.17 -3.00 6.49
N PRO A 260 -10.89 -2.98 6.91
CA PRO A 260 -10.21 -4.18 7.38
C PRO A 260 -10.72 -4.69 8.73
N LEU A 261 -11.16 -5.96 8.77
CA LEU A 261 -11.60 -6.64 9.99
C LEU A 261 -10.49 -6.83 11.03
N PHE A 262 -9.22 -6.79 10.60
CA PHE A 262 -8.10 -6.81 11.55
C PHE A 262 -7.97 -5.52 12.37
N HIS A 263 -8.75 -4.47 12.05
CA HIS A 263 -8.86 -3.26 12.85
C HIS A 263 -10.21 -3.24 13.59
N ILE A 264 -10.20 -2.80 14.86
CA ILE A 264 -11.36 -2.92 15.74
C ILE A 264 -12.59 -2.14 15.25
N TYR A 265 -12.40 -1.08 14.47
CA TYR A 265 -13.50 -0.32 13.85
C TYR A 265 -14.42 -1.25 13.04
N SER A 266 -13.89 -2.00 12.08
CA SER A 266 -14.71 -2.88 11.24
C SER A 266 -15.12 -4.15 11.97
N LEU A 267 -14.27 -4.68 12.84
CA LEU A 267 -14.62 -5.82 13.68
C LEU A 267 -15.85 -5.52 14.53
N ASN A 268 -15.90 -4.37 15.22
CA ASN A 268 -17.02 -3.99 16.07
C ASN A 268 -18.20 -3.39 15.29
N SER A 269 -18.02 -2.21 14.69
CA SER A 269 -19.12 -1.41 14.12
C SER A 269 -19.69 -1.98 12.82
N VAL A 270 -18.99 -2.89 12.15
CA VAL A 270 -19.50 -3.59 10.95
C VAL A 270 -19.89 -5.02 11.30
N LEU A 271 -18.94 -5.87 11.67
CA LEU A 271 -19.21 -7.29 11.85
C LEU A 271 -20.10 -7.56 13.07
N LEU A 272 -19.66 -7.19 14.29
CA LEU A 272 -20.39 -7.54 15.52
C LEU A 272 -21.77 -6.86 15.60
N CYS A 273 -21.86 -5.60 15.17
CA CYS A 273 -23.13 -4.87 15.08
C CYS A 273 -24.10 -5.52 14.09
N SER A 274 -23.63 -5.95 12.92
CA SER A 274 -24.49 -6.64 11.93
C SER A 274 -24.94 -8.00 12.42
N LEU A 275 -24.07 -8.76 13.09
CA LEU A 275 -24.44 -10.05 13.68
C LEU A 275 -25.55 -9.87 14.71
N ARG A 276 -25.38 -8.89 15.62
CA ARG A 276 -26.39 -8.56 16.63
C ARG A 276 -27.73 -8.14 16.01
N ALA A 277 -27.71 -7.35 14.95
CA ALA A 277 -28.91 -6.85 14.28
C ALA A 277 -29.57 -7.83 13.29
N GLY A 278 -28.97 -9.00 13.06
CA GLY A 278 -29.46 -9.96 12.06
C GLY A 278 -29.24 -9.53 10.60
N SER A 279 -28.36 -8.55 10.35
CA SER A 279 -28.07 -8.01 9.02
C SER A 279 -26.98 -8.80 8.29
N ALA A 280 -27.06 -8.85 6.96
CA ALA A 280 -26.05 -9.51 6.15
C ALA A 280 -24.78 -8.66 6.02
N VAL A 281 -23.61 -9.29 6.08
CA VAL A 281 -22.30 -8.64 5.91
C VAL A 281 -21.68 -9.06 4.58
N LEU A 282 -21.49 -8.09 3.69
CA LEU A 282 -20.82 -8.29 2.41
C LEU A 282 -19.31 -8.05 2.54
N LEU A 283 -18.54 -9.13 2.54
CA LEU A 283 -17.09 -9.11 2.71
C LEU A 283 -16.39 -8.83 1.37
N MET A 284 -15.61 -7.75 1.35
CA MET A 284 -14.72 -7.42 0.25
C MET A 284 -13.27 -7.51 0.71
N GLN A 285 -12.50 -8.45 0.14
CA GLN A 285 -11.10 -8.69 0.53
C GLN A 285 -10.20 -7.49 0.26
N LYS A 286 -10.33 -6.89 -0.93
CA LYS A 286 -9.49 -5.79 -1.39
C LYS A 286 -10.35 -4.75 -2.07
N PHE A 287 -10.16 -3.49 -1.68
CA PHE A 287 -10.81 -2.35 -2.33
C PHE A 287 -10.34 -2.18 -3.78
N GLU A 288 -11.30 -2.17 -4.69
CA GLU A 288 -11.19 -1.77 -6.09
C GLU A 288 -12.54 -1.13 -6.46
N ILE A 289 -12.51 0.06 -7.07
CA ILE A 289 -13.72 0.87 -7.21
C ILE A 289 -14.75 0.23 -8.15
N GLY A 290 -14.32 -0.39 -9.25
CA GLY A 290 -15.23 -1.08 -10.17
C GLY A 290 -15.95 -2.25 -9.49
N ALA A 291 -15.18 -3.15 -8.88
CA ALA A 291 -15.71 -4.29 -8.13
C ALA A 291 -16.60 -3.85 -6.96
N LEU A 292 -16.26 -2.77 -6.25
CA LEU A 292 -17.09 -2.22 -5.18
C LEU A 292 -18.47 -1.81 -5.70
N LEU A 293 -18.52 -1.08 -6.82
CA LEU A 293 -19.77 -0.60 -7.41
C LEU A 293 -20.63 -1.74 -7.96
N GLU A 294 -20.00 -2.73 -8.60
CA GLU A 294 -20.66 -3.98 -9.03
C GLU A 294 -21.30 -4.70 -7.85
N LEU A 295 -20.56 -4.85 -6.75
CA LEU A 295 -21.04 -5.50 -5.54
C LEU A 295 -22.17 -4.74 -4.86
N ILE A 296 -22.09 -3.41 -4.79
CA ILE A 296 -23.17 -2.57 -4.26
C ILE A 296 -24.46 -2.80 -5.05
N GLN A 297 -24.38 -2.73 -6.38
CA GLN A 297 -25.54 -2.91 -7.26
C GLN A 297 -26.09 -4.34 -7.20
N GLN A 298 -25.23 -5.35 -7.25
CA GLN A 298 -25.62 -6.76 -7.32
C GLN A 298 -26.27 -7.24 -6.02
N HIS A 299 -25.70 -6.87 -4.88
CA HIS A 299 -26.17 -7.31 -3.57
C HIS A 299 -27.08 -6.29 -2.87
N ARG A 300 -27.41 -5.19 -3.56
CA ARG A 300 -28.22 -4.09 -3.03
C ARG A 300 -27.75 -3.62 -1.65
N VAL A 301 -26.46 -3.32 -1.54
CA VAL A 301 -25.85 -2.81 -0.29
C VAL A 301 -26.64 -1.60 0.21
N SER A 302 -27.06 -1.65 1.46
CA SER A 302 -27.90 -0.61 2.09
C SER A 302 -27.12 0.26 3.07
N VAL A 303 -26.11 -0.29 3.72
CA VAL A 303 -25.28 0.42 4.71
C VAL A 303 -23.81 0.33 4.30
N ALA A 304 -23.16 1.47 4.12
CA ALA A 304 -21.75 1.57 3.75
C ALA A 304 -20.95 2.23 4.87
N ALA A 305 -20.19 1.42 5.62
CA ALA A 305 -19.17 1.92 6.54
C ALA A 305 -17.87 2.18 5.77
N VAL A 306 -17.42 3.43 5.75
CA VAL A 306 -16.32 3.90 4.91
C VAL A 306 -15.39 4.84 5.69
N VAL A 307 -14.31 5.26 5.01
CA VAL A 307 -13.36 6.29 5.47
C VAL A 307 -13.19 7.35 4.38
N PRO A 308 -12.68 8.56 4.68
CA PRO A 308 -12.64 9.66 3.71
C PRO A 308 -12.03 9.34 2.33
N PRO A 309 -10.96 8.53 2.19
CA PRO A 309 -10.45 8.13 0.87
C PRO A 309 -11.46 7.36 0.01
N LEU A 310 -12.32 6.54 0.62
CA LEU A 310 -13.39 5.82 -0.10
C LEU A 310 -14.53 6.76 -0.46
N VAL A 311 -14.88 7.70 0.43
CA VAL A 311 -15.85 8.76 0.11
C VAL A 311 -15.37 9.59 -1.08
N LEU A 312 -14.08 9.96 -1.11
CA LEU A 312 -13.46 10.65 -2.24
C LEU A 312 -13.57 9.86 -3.53
N ALA A 313 -13.30 8.55 -3.49
CA ALA A 313 -13.45 7.67 -4.64
C ALA A 313 -14.90 7.59 -5.14
N LEU A 314 -15.88 7.47 -4.25
CA LEU A 314 -17.30 7.41 -4.60
C LEU A 314 -17.83 8.76 -5.14
N ALA A 315 -17.39 9.87 -4.53
CA ALA A 315 -17.84 11.21 -4.89
C ALA A 315 -17.24 11.69 -6.22
N LYS A 316 -15.92 11.49 -6.44
CA LYS A 316 -15.20 12.10 -7.57
C LYS A 316 -14.95 11.18 -8.76
N ASN A 317 -15.13 9.86 -8.63
CA ASN A 317 -14.88 8.96 -9.77
C ASN A 317 -16.04 8.97 -10.77
N PRO A 318 -15.81 9.28 -12.06
CA PRO A 318 -16.87 9.31 -13.08
C PRO A 318 -17.59 7.98 -13.26
N ILE A 319 -16.90 6.84 -13.09
CA ILE A 319 -17.46 5.51 -13.35
C ILE A 319 -18.68 5.20 -12.48
N VAL A 320 -18.77 5.84 -11.30
CA VAL A 320 -19.87 5.67 -10.34
C VAL A 320 -21.22 6.05 -10.97
N ALA A 321 -21.24 6.93 -11.99
CA ALA A 321 -22.47 7.29 -12.70
C ALA A 321 -23.10 6.13 -13.49
N ASN A 322 -22.32 5.07 -13.76
CA ASN A 322 -22.76 3.93 -14.57
C ASN A 322 -23.39 2.81 -13.72
N PHE A 323 -23.48 2.99 -12.41
CA PHE A 323 -23.96 1.96 -11.48
C PHE A 323 -25.14 2.48 -10.66
N ASP A 324 -26.09 1.60 -10.36
CA ASP A 324 -27.19 1.87 -9.46
C ASP A 324 -26.74 1.75 -8.00
N LEU A 325 -26.64 2.90 -7.32
CA LEU A 325 -26.34 2.99 -5.88
C LEU A 325 -27.59 3.32 -5.04
N SER A 326 -28.79 3.25 -5.62
CA SER A 326 -30.06 3.64 -4.96
C SER A 326 -30.37 2.83 -3.70
N SER A 327 -29.80 1.63 -3.55
CA SER A 327 -29.98 0.80 -2.36
C SER A 327 -29.33 1.38 -1.11
N ILE A 328 -28.27 2.18 -1.26
CA ILE A 328 -27.56 2.76 -0.12
C ILE A 328 -28.47 3.77 0.57
N ARG A 329 -28.84 3.48 1.82
CA ARG A 329 -29.62 4.37 2.70
C ARG A 329 -28.79 5.01 3.80
N VAL A 330 -27.64 4.43 4.16
CA VAL A 330 -26.74 4.95 5.21
C VAL A 330 -25.30 4.89 4.74
N VAL A 331 -24.59 6.01 4.89
CA VAL A 331 -23.14 6.08 4.75
C VAL A 331 -22.55 6.57 6.06
N LEU A 332 -21.87 5.68 6.77
CA LEU A 332 -21.13 5.97 8.00
C LEU A 332 -19.65 6.21 7.64
N SER A 333 -19.16 7.41 7.91
CA SER A 333 -17.72 7.71 7.79
C SER A 333 -17.08 7.83 9.17
N GLY A 334 -15.83 7.39 9.29
CA GLY A 334 -15.09 7.52 10.54
C GLY A 334 -13.59 7.60 10.32
N ALA A 335 -12.83 7.41 11.40
CA ALA A 335 -11.37 7.48 11.49
C ALA A 335 -10.74 8.87 11.27
N ALA A 336 -11.21 9.64 10.29
CA ALA A 336 -10.73 10.97 9.95
C ALA A 336 -11.88 11.90 9.55
N PRO A 337 -11.75 13.22 9.76
CA PRO A 337 -12.80 14.17 9.44
C PRO A 337 -13.08 14.22 7.93
N LEU A 338 -14.36 14.24 7.56
CA LEU A 338 -14.78 14.59 6.21
C LEU A 338 -14.86 16.11 6.07
N GLY A 339 -14.19 16.64 5.06
CA GLY A 339 -14.36 18.04 4.68
C GLY A 339 -15.75 18.28 4.08
N LYS A 340 -16.33 19.47 4.36
CA LYS A 340 -17.67 19.88 3.91
C LYS A 340 -17.89 19.67 2.40
N GLU A 341 -16.93 20.04 1.56
CA GLU A 341 -17.02 19.86 0.10
C GLU A 341 -17.18 18.38 -0.30
N LEU A 342 -16.51 17.48 0.43
CA LEU A 342 -16.58 16.05 0.15
C LEU A 342 -17.89 15.44 0.66
N GLU A 343 -18.42 15.92 1.79
CA GLU A 343 -19.76 15.56 2.25
C GLU A 343 -20.84 15.97 1.24
N GLU A 344 -20.79 17.21 0.75
CA GLU A 344 -21.72 17.73 -0.25
C GLU A 344 -21.62 16.95 -1.58
N ALA A 345 -20.40 16.67 -2.05
CA ALA A 345 -20.19 15.89 -3.27
C ALA A 345 -20.74 14.47 -3.16
N LEU A 346 -20.58 13.81 -2.00
CA LEU A 346 -21.17 12.49 -1.78
C LEU A 346 -22.70 12.57 -1.67
N ARG A 347 -23.25 13.57 -0.97
CA ARG A 347 -24.70 13.77 -0.85
C ARG A 347 -25.35 13.97 -2.21
N ASN A 348 -24.69 14.67 -3.14
CA ASN A 348 -25.18 14.81 -4.51
C ASN A 348 -25.14 13.48 -5.30
N ARG A 349 -24.22 12.58 -4.95
CA ARG A 349 -24.05 11.28 -5.62
C ARG A 349 -25.03 10.21 -5.14
N VAL A 350 -25.37 10.23 -3.85
CA VAL A 350 -26.33 9.31 -3.21
C VAL A 350 -27.33 10.10 -2.37
N PRO A 351 -28.22 10.89 -3.00
CA PRO A 351 -29.10 11.83 -2.30
C PRO A 351 -30.12 11.15 -1.36
N GLN A 352 -30.41 9.88 -1.60
CA GLN A 352 -31.27 9.06 -0.74
C GLN A 352 -30.58 8.57 0.54
N ALA A 353 -29.24 8.62 0.60
CA ALA A 353 -28.48 8.12 1.73
C ALA A 353 -28.32 9.19 2.81
N ILE A 354 -28.51 8.77 4.07
CA ILE A 354 -28.12 9.57 5.23
C ILE A 354 -26.60 9.44 5.37
N LEU A 355 -25.90 10.58 5.26
CA LEU A 355 -24.47 10.70 5.53
C LEU A 355 -24.27 11.21 6.95
N GLY A 356 -23.39 10.54 7.69
CA GLY A 356 -22.99 10.95 9.03
C GLY A 356 -21.61 10.43 9.40
N GLN A 357 -21.00 11.08 10.39
CA GLN A 357 -19.70 10.68 10.89
C GLN A 357 -19.81 10.01 12.27
N GLY A 358 -18.81 9.21 12.61
CA GLY A 358 -18.60 8.68 13.95
C GLY A 358 -17.15 8.86 14.38
N TYR A 359 -16.94 9.02 15.68
CA TYR A 359 -15.61 9.14 16.26
C TYR A 359 -15.32 7.97 17.21
N GLY A 360 -14.14 7.38 17.00
CA GLY A 360 -13.66 6.23 17.74
C GLY A 360 -12.14 6.15 17.81
N MET A 361 -11.66 5.45 18.84
CA MET A 361 -10.26 5.06 19.06
C MET A 361 -10.22 3.65 19.66
N THR A 362 -9.15 2.90 19.46
CA THR A 362 -9.07 1.48 19.83
C THR A 362 -9.37 1.23 21.31
N GLU A 363 -8.81 2.08 22.18
CA GLU A 363 -8.90 2.02 23.64
C GLU A 363 -10.32 2.30 24.16
N ALA A 364 -11.19 2.94 23.38
CA ALA A 364 -12.57 3.21 23.74
C ALA A 364 -13.53 2.06 23.37
N GLY A 365 -13.01 0.93 22.88
CA GLY A 365 -13.78 -0.27 22.58
C GLY A 365 -14.41 -0.47 21.20
N PRO A 366 -14.49 0.44 20.20
CA PRO A 366 -13.75 1.70 19.99
C PRO A 366 -14.60 2.98 19.89
N VAL A 367 -15.93 2.91 19.99
CA VAL A 367 -16.82 4.04 19.61
C VAL A 367 -17.05 4.98 20.79
N LEU A 368 -16.76 6.27 20.61
CA LEU A 368 -17.05 7.31 21.60
C LEU A 368 -18.34 8.05 21.26
N SER A 369 -18.52 8.37 19.98
CA SER A 369 -19.68 9.12 19.50
C SER A 369 -20.09 8.70 18.10
N MET A 370 -21.37 8.89 17.80
CA MET A 370 -21.98 8.47 16.55
C MET A 370 -23.08 9.44 16.14
N CYS A 371 -23.22 9.65 14.83
CA CYS A 371 -24.25 10.50 14.25
C CYS A 371 -25.66 9.97 14.56
N LEU A 372 -26.46 10.76 15.28
CA LEU A 372 -27.84 10.43 15.65
C LEU A 372 -28.83 10.49 14.48
N ALA A 373 -28.40 10.94 13.29
CA ALA A 373 -29.22 10.84 12.08
C ALA A 373 -29.38 9.38 11.61
N PHE A 374 -28.55 8.46 12.12
CA PHE A 374 -28.69 7.02 11.86
C PHE A 374 -29.70 6.32 12.75
N ALA A 375 -30.22 7.01 13.77
CA ALA A 375 -31.14 6.41 14.71
C ALA A 375 -32.47 6.06 14.04
N LYS A 376 -33.19 5.07 14.58
CA LYS A 376 -34.49 4.65 14.04
C LYS A 376 -35.49 5.80 14.03
N GLN A 377 -35.47 6.62 15.08
CA GLN A 377 -36.07 7.94 15.14
C GLN A 377 -34.90 8.95 15.12
N PRO A 378 -34.57 9.50 13.94
CA PRO A 378 -33.36 10.28 13.74
C PRO A 378 -33.45 11.68 14.36
N PHE A 379 -32.29 12.22 14.74
CA PHE A 379 -32.16 13.59 15.23
C PHE A 379 -31.55 14.49 14.15
N PRO A 380 -31.83 15.81 14.18
CA PRO A 380 -31.09 16.78 13.37
C PRO A 380 -29.59 16.74 13.70
N THR A 381 -28.75 16.88 12.67
CA THR A 381 -27.29 16.90 12.83
C THR A 381 -26.65 18.00 11.98
N LYS A 382 -25.46 18.43 12.39
CA LYS A 382 -24.67 19.46 11.71
C LYS A 382 -23.56 18.85 10.87
N SER A 383 -23.26 19.51 9.73
CA SER A 383 -22.09 19.14 8.91
C SER A 383 -20.80 19.35 9.69
N GLY A 384 -19.86 18.41 9.55
CA GLY A 384 -18.59 18.41 10.30
C GLY A 384 -18.68 17.91 11.75
N SER A 385 -19.88 17.62 12.28
CA SER A 385 -20.00 16.95 13.58
C SER A 385 -19.53 15.50 13.47
N CYS A 386 -18.87 14.99 14.51
CA CYS A 386 -18.55 13.57 14.66
C CYS A 386 -19.62 12.78 15.45
N GLY A 387 -20.78 13.40 15.68
CA GLY A 387 -21.95 12.79 16.32
C GLY A 387 -22.10 13.17 17.79
N THR A 388 -22.94 12.45 18.51
CA THR A 388 -23.18 12.62 19.95
C THR A 388 -22.56 11.44 20.70
N VAL A 389 -22.14 11.66 21.95
CA VAL A 389 -21.63 10.58 22.82
C VAL A 389 -22.61 9.40 22.83
N VAL A 390 -22.06 8.19 22.81
CA VAL A 390 -22.86 6.97 22.91
C VAL A 390 -23.62 6.91 24.23
N ARG A 391 -24.78 6.23 24.25
CA ARG A 391 -25.57 6.04 25.48
C ARG A 391 -24.82 5.17 26.50
N ASN A 392 -25.29 5.11 27.75
CA ASN A 392 -24.65 4.33 28.82
C ASN A 392 -23.15 4.67 29.00
N ALA A 393 -22.76 5.88 28.59
CA ALA A 393 -21.41 6.42 28.71
C ALA A 393 -21.51 7.90 29.06
N GLU A 394 -20.40 8.42 29.56
CA GLU A 394 -20.23 9.80 29.98
C GLU A 394 -19.04 10.36 29.23
N LEU A 395 -19.16 11.62 28.79
CA LEU A 395 -18.07 12.35 28.14
C LEU A 395 -17.85 13.67 28.86
N LYS A 396 -16.60 14.06 29.06
CA LYS A 396 -16.24 15.41 29.51
C LYS A 396 -15.21 15.99 28.56
N VAL A 397 -15.14 17.31 28.52
CA VAL A 397 -14.07 18.04 27.86
C VAL A 397 -13.26 18.71 28.95
N ILE A 398 -11.93 18.58 28.95
CA ILE A 398 -11.06 19.15 29.97
C ILE A 398 -10.05 20.11 29.36
N ASP A 399 -9.69 21.14 30.13
CA ASP A 399 -8.55 22.00 29.82
C ASP A 399 -7.25 21.21 30.05
N PRO A 400 -6.36 21.05 29.04
CA PRO A 400 -5.15 20.24 29.18
C PRO A 400 -4.13 20.80 30.19
N GLU A 401 -4.14 22.10 30.47
CA GLU A 401 -3.21 22.73 31.43
C GLU A 401 -3.71 22.62 32.87
N THR A 402 -5.02 22.82 33.07
CA THR A 402 -5.60 22.89 34.41
C THR A 402 -6.32 21.62 34.86
N GLY A 403 -6.61 20.71 33.93
CA GLY A 403 -7.40 19.49 34.16
C GLY A 403 -8.88 19.75 34.49
N CYS A 404 -9.32 21.01 34.44
CA CYS A 404 -10.69 21.38 34.81
C CYS A 404 -11.68 21.06 33.67
N SER A 405 -12.88 20.60 34.02
CA SER A 405 -13.93 20.35 33.02
C SER A 405 -14.45 21.65 32.42
N LEU A 406 -14.56 21.67 31.10
CA LEU A 406 -15.00 22.80 30.30
C LEU A 406 -16.49 22.70 29.94
N ALA A 407 -17.11 23.86 29.74
CA ALA A 407 -18.51 23.95 29.35
C ALA A 407 -18.69 23.71 27.84
N ARG A 408 -19.95 23.77 27.37
CA ARG A 408 -20.27 23.70 25.94
C ARG A 408 -19.51 24.75 25.14
N ASN A 409 -19.20 24.44 23.88
CA ASN A 409 -18.49 25.29 22.92
C ASN A 409 -17.08 25.72 23.36
N GLN A 410 -16.49 25.08 24.37
CA GLN A 410 -15.13 25.33 24.81
C GLN A 410 -14.22 24.16 24.38
N PRO A 411 -13.19 24.42 23.56
CA PRO A 411 -12.28 23.37 23.11
C PRO A 411 -11.35 22.91 24.23
N GLY A 412 -11.19 21.59 24.36
CA GLY A 412 -10.27 20.94 25.29
C GLY A 412 -10.11 19.46 24.95
N GLU A 413 -9.35 18.73 25.76
CA GLU A 413 -9.19 17.29 25.59
C GLU A 413 -10.50 16.56 25.88
N ILE A 414 -10.88 15.65 24.99
CA ILE A 414 -12.04 14.79 25.19
C ILE A 414 -11.65 13.64 26.10
N CYS A 415 -12.47 13.38 27.12
CA CYS A 415 -12.37 12.17 27.94
C CYS A 415 -13.70 11.42 27.94
N ILE A 416 -13.65 10.09 27.93
CA ILE A 416 -14.85 9.24 27.98
C ILE A 416 -14.77 8.24 29.12
N ARG A 417 -15.92 7.94 29.72
CA ARG A 417 -16.07 6.88 30.74
C ARG A 417 -17.26 6.01 30.41
N GLY A 418 -17.10 4.70 30.58
CA GLY A 418 -18.17 3.73 30.40
C GLY A 418 -17.63 2.30 30.31
N SER A 419 -18.51 1.30 30.41
CA SER A 419 -18.09 -0.11 30.42
C SER A 419 -17.55 -0.60 29.07
N GLN A 420 -17.65 0.20 28.00
CA GLN A 420 -17.16 -0.15 26.67
C GLN A 420 -15.65 0.04 26.50
N ILE A 421 -15.00 0.85 27.34
CA ILE A 421 -13.57 1.13 27.20
C ILE A 421 -12.73 -0.12 27.46
N MET A 422 -11.48 -0.10 27.03
CA MET A 422 -10.54 -1.18 27.24
C MET A 422 -10.33 -1.46 28.74
N LYS A 423 -9.94 -2.69 29.05
CA LYS A 423 -9.47 -3.05 30.40
C LYS A 423 -8.12 -2.41 30.72
N GLY A 424 -7.29 -2.21 29.70
CA GLY A 424 -5.95 -1.64 29.80
C GLY A 424 -5.04 -2.13 28.67
N TYR A 425 -3.77 -1.74 28.72
CA TYR A 425 -2.74 -2.26 27.82
C TYR A 425 -2.12 -3.55 28.38
N LEU A 426 -1.79 -4.48 27.48
CA LEU A 426 -1.20 -5.78 27.82
C LEU A 426 0.21 -5.60 28.38
N ASN A 427 0.39 -6.01 29.65
CA ASN A 427 1.66 -5.95 30.39
C ASN A 427 2.25 -4.53 30.48
N ASP A 428 1.40 -3.50 30.49
CA ASP A 428 1.82 -2.09 30.53
C ASP A 428 0.87 -1.27 31.42
N ASP A 429 1.00 -1.48 32.74
CA ASP A 429 0.18 -0.83 33.76
C ASP A 429 0.43 0.69 33.81
N GLU A 430 1.65 1.14 33.50
CA GLU A 430 2.04 2.55 33.48
C GLU A 430 1.34 3.30 32.33
N ALA A 431 1.39 2.77 31.11
CA ALA A 431 0.64 3.34 30.00
C ALA A 431 -0.87 3.30 30.25
N THR A 432 -1.35 2.27 30.95
CA THR A 432 -2.76 2.15 31.34
C THR A 432 -3.16 3.27 32.31
N ALA A 433 -2.41 3.48 33.39
CA ALA A 433 -2.70 4.52 34.38
C ALA A 433 -2.55 5.94 33.83
N THR A 434 -1.71 6.13 32.81
CA THR A 434 -1.56 7.43 32.12
C THR A 434 -2.72 7.69 31.15
N THR A 435 -3.34 6.63 30.63
CA THR A 435 -4.40 6.73 29.61
C THR A 435 -5.81 6.69 30.23
N ILE A 436 -5.99 5.93 31.31
CA ILE A 436 -7.23 5.83 32.07
C ILE A 436 -6.94 6.34 33.49
N ASP A 437 -7.56 7.45 33.88
CA ASP A 437 -7.32 8.04 35.19
C ASP A 437 -7.97 7.26 36.34
N ALA A 438 -7.64 7.64 37.57
CA ALA A 438 -8.15 6.99 38.78
C ALA A 438 -9.68 7.07 38.94
N GLU A 439 -10.35 7.97 38.21
CA GLU A 439 -11.82 8.11 38.19
C GLU A 439 -12.47 7.31 37.04
N GLY A 440 -11.66 6.60 36.26
CA GLY A 440 -12.08 5.75 35.15
C GLY A 440 -12.32 6.51 33.84
N TRP A 441 -11.83 7.74 33.70
CA TRP A 441 -11.90 8.46 32.43
C TRP A 441 -10.74 8.06 31.52
N LEU A 442 -11.08 7.62 30.32
CA LEU A 442 -10.15 7.44 29.22
C LEU A 442 -9.84 8.80 28.59
N HIS A 443 -8.57 9.21 28.63
CA HIS A 443 -8.03 10.41 28.03
C HIS A 443 -7.71 10.17 26.56
N THR A 444 -8.43 10.85 25.66
CA THR A 444 -8.34 10.56 24.22
C THR A 444 -7.21 11.31 23.54
N GLY A 445 -6.63 12.34 24.17
CA GLY A 445 -5.70 13.34 23.63
C GLY A 445 -6.11 13.94 22.29
N ASP A 446 -7.39 13.85 21.93
CA ASP A 446 -7.99 14.59 20.82
C ASP A 446 -8.65 15.85 21.39
N ILE A 447 -8.40 17.01 20.78
CA ILE A 447 -9.02 18.28 21.18
C ILE A 447 -10.34 18.45 20.44
N GLY A 448 -11.39 18.72 21.20
CA GLY A 448 -12.70 19.03 20.65
C GLY A 448 -13.58 19.75 21.65
N PHE A 449 -14.82 19.97 21.25
CA PHE A 449 -15.84 20.56 22.10
C PHE A 449 -17.19 19.89 21.85
N VAL A 450 -18.10 20.04 22.82
CA VAL A 450 -19.51 19.67 22.69
C VAL A 450 -20.32 20.95 22.52
N ASP A 451 -21.16 21.03 21.49
CA ASP A 451 -21.98 22.23 21.25
C ASP A 451 -23.28 22.26 22.06
N ASP A 452 -24.13 23.25 21.81
CA ASP A 452 -25.42 23.43 22.48
C ASP A 452 -26.45 22.33 22.18
N ASP A 453 -26.25 21.57 21.11
CA ASP A 453 -27.09 20.44 20.73
C ASP A 453 -26.37 19.10 21.01
N ASP A 454 -25.46 19.01 21.98
CA ASP A 454 -24.74 17.77 22.32
C ASP A 454 -24.02 17.10 21.13
N GLU A 455 -23.67 17.86 20.10
CA GLU A 455 -22.86 17.38 18.98
C GLU A 455 -21.38 17.66 19.27
N ILE A 456 -20.55 16.65 19.02
CA ILE A 456 -19.11 16.71 19.27
C ILE A 456 -18.42 17.15 17.98
N PHE A 457 -17.43 18.02 18.12
CA PHE A 457 -16.57 18.49 17.04
C PHE A 457 -15.11 18.31 17.44
N ILE A 458 -14.34 17.62 16.59
CA ILE A 458 -12.89 17.49 16.74
C ILE A 458 -12.24 18.64 15.98
N VAL A 459 -11.44 19.45 16.67
CA VAL A 459 -10.80 20.65 16.10
C VAL A 459 -9.29 20.53 16.00
N ASP A 460 -8.66 19.75 16.89
CA ASP A 460 -7.22 19.55 16.90
C ASP A 460 -6.85 18.24 17.63
N ARG A 461 -5.57 17.94 17.78
CA ARG A 461 -5.07 16.84 18.60
C ARG A 461 -3.92 17.28 19.48
N VAL A 462 -3.95 16.88 20.75
CA VAL A 462 -2.81 17.01 21.68
C VAL A 462 -1.72 15.99 21.31
N LYS A 463 -2.12 14.85 20.74
CA LYS A 463 -1.23 13.71 20.44
C LYS A 463 -0.43 13.89 19.16
N GLU A 464 0.78 13.35 19.18
CA GLU A 464 1.66 13.09 18.02
C GLU A 464 1.17 11.91 17.13
N LEU A 465 -0.13 11.57 17.16
CA LEU A 465 -0.68 10.44 16.42
C LEU A 465 -0.88 10.81 14.93
N ILE A 466 -0.37 10.02 14.00
CA ILE A 466 -0.52 10.29 12.55
C ILE A 466 -1.53 9.33 11.93
N LYS A 467 -2.56 9.85 11.25
CA LYS A 467 -3.62 9.04 10.62
C LYS A 467 -3.50 9.04 9.09
N PHE A 468 -2.70 8.12 8.54
CA PHE A 468 -2.55 7.96 7.09
C PHE A 468 -3.65 7.05 6.52
N LYS A 469 -4.56 7.60 5.71
CA LYS A 469 -5.71 6.87 5.12
C LYS A 469 -6.56 6.12 6.16
N GLY A 470 -6.63 6.64 7.39
CA GLY A 470 -7.33 6.01 8.52
C GLY A 470 -6.53 4.95 9.30
N PHE A 471 -5.28 4.67 8.91
CA PHE A 471 -4.36 3.82 9.68
C PHE A 471 -3.48 4.67 10.60
N GLN A 472 -3.22 4.18 11.80
CA GLN A 472 -2.23 4.79 12.71
C GLN A 472 -0.80 4.53 12.19
N ALA A 473 0.05 5.55 12.23
CA ALA A 473 1.49 5.47 11.97
C ALA A 473 2.24 5.99 13.19
N SER A 474 2.87 5.09 13.94
CA SER A 474 3.37 5.36 15.28
C SER A 474 4.45 4.35 15.63
N GLU A 475 5.65 4.63 15.13
CA GLU A 475 6.87 3.86 15.39
C GLU A 475 8.09 4.52 14.73
N LEU A 476 7.84 5.45 13.81
CA LEU A 476 8.85 6.06 12.96
C LEU A 476 9.97 6.75 13.75
N GLU A 477 9.70 7.42 14.87
CA GLU A 477 10.74 8.08 15.68
C GLU A 477 11.73 7.10 16.29
N ALA A 478 11.25 6.08 17.00
CA ALA A 478 12.09 5.03 17.57
C ALA A 478 12.88 4.28 16.48
N LEU A 479 12.26 4.06 15.32
CA LEU A 479 12.92 3.48 14.17
C LEU A 479 14.03 4.40 13.65
N LEU A 480 13.76 5.70 13.47
CA LEU A 480 14.71 6.70 13.03
C LEU A 480 15.90 6.80 13.99
N VAL A 481 15.66 6.88 15.31
CA VAL A 481 16.71 6.94 16.34
C VAL A 481 17.55 5.66 16.40
N SER A 482 17.02 4.51 15.96
CA SER A 482 17.82 3.28 15.82
C SER A 482 18.90 3.36 14.73
N HIS A 483 18.84 4.37 13.84
CA HIS A 483 19.86 4.58 12.83
C HIS A 483 21.14 5.15 13.46
N PRO A 484 22.33 4.55 13.28
CA PRO A 484 23.57 4.98 13.95
C PRO A 484 23.99 6.44 13.73
N SER A 485 23.46 7.07 12.68
CA SER A 485 23.74 8.47 12.31
C SER A 485 22.61 9.45 12.65
N ILE A 486 21.54 8.99 13.30
CA ILE A 486 20.46 9.83 13.84
C ILE A 486 20.64 9.89 15.36
N ALA A 487 20.81 11.10 15.89
CA ALA A 487 20.90 11.33 17.34
C ALA A 487 19.51 11.42 17.95
N ASP A 488 18.58 12.03 17.22
CA ASP A 488 17.22 12.24 17.68
C ASP A 488 16.29 12.39 16.46
N ALA A 489 15.00 12.10 16.63
CA ALA A 489 14.02 12.31 15.57
C ALA A 489 12.62 12.55 16.14
N ALA A 490 11.90 13.48 15.52
CA ALA A 490 10.50 13.76 15.80
C ALA A 490 9.68 13.60 14.51
N VAL A 491 8.53 12.94 14.55
CA VAL A 491 7.70 12.66 13.39
C VAL A 491 6.33 13.28 13.60
N VAL A 492 5.96 14.20 12.71
CA VAL A 492 4.72 14.97 12.81
C VAL A 492 3.82 14.73 11.59
N PRO A 493 2.49 14.90 11.73
CA PRO A 493 1.58 14.83 10.60
C PRO A 493 1.69 16.07 9.70
N GLN A 494 1.74 15.84 8.38
CA GLN A 494 1.53 16.88 7.37
C GLN A 494 0.20 16.62 6.64
N LYS A 495 -0.63 17.67 6.47
CA LYS A 495 -1.90 17.57 5.74
C LYS A 495 -1.68 17.14 4.29
N ASP A 496 -2.47 16.17 3.81
CA ASP A 496 -2.48 15.67 2.44
C ASP A 496 -3.92 15.48 1.93
N ASP A 497 -4.23 16.02 0.75
CA ASP A 497 -5.59 16.03 0.19
C ASP A 497 -6.17 14.62 -0.10
N VAL A 498 -5.33 13.60 -0.21
CA VAL A 498 -5.73 12.22 -0.57
C VAL A 498 -5.70 11.30 0.64
N ALA A 499 -4.66 11.41 1.47
CA ALA A 499 -4.43 10.54 2.61
C ALA A 499 -4.98 11.09 3.93
N GLY A 500 -5.44 12.34 3.96
CA GLY A 500 -5.73 13.10 5.18
C GLY A 500 -4.43 13.65 5.76
N GLU A 501 -3.55 12.75 6.18
CA GLU A 501 -2.23 13.08 6.72
C GLU A 501 -1.16 12.14 6.19
N VAL A 502 0.07 12.64 6.10
CA VAL A 502 1.29 11.87 5.81
C VAL A 502 2.34 12.13 6.90
N PRO A 503 3.10 11.12 7.33
CA PRO A 503 4.13 11.32 8.34
C PRO A 503 5.35 12.04 7.76
N VAL A 504 5.83 13.07 8.46
CA VAL A 504 7.05 13.83 8.12
C VAL A 504 8.00 13.81 9.31
N ALA A 505 9.25 13.45 9.06
CA ALA A 505 10.27 13.34 10.09
C ALA A 505 11.20 14.57 10.11
N PHE A 506 11.39 15.13 11.31
CA PHE A 506 12.50 15.99 11.68
C PHE A 506 13.59 15.12 12.31
N VAL A 507 14.83 15.26 11.84
CA VAL A 507 15.93 14.36 12.21
C VAL A 507 17.13 15.19 12.65
N VAL A 508 17.62 14.92 13.86
CA VAL A 508 18.88 15.43 14.39
C VAL A 508 19.97 14.40 14.12
N ARG A 509 21.08 14.82 13.53
CA ARG A 509 22.20 13.93 13.16
C ARG A 509 23.17 13.76 14.33
N SER A 510 23.68 12.54 14.55
CA SER A 510 24.56 12.24 15.70
C SER A 510 26.02 12.68 15.53
N THR A 511 26.46 13.06 14.33
CA THR A 511 27.80 13.64 14.00
C THR A 511 27.80 14.14 12.55
N ASP A 512 28.85 14.86 12.10
CA ASP A 512 29.09 15.43 10.75
C ASP A 512 29.12 14.42 9.57
N LEU A 513 28.43 13.28 9.68
CA LEU A 513 28.17 12.36 8.59
C LEU A 513 27.07 12.91 7.67
N GLU A 514 27.25 12.78 6.35
CA GLU A 514 26.25 13.17 5.35
C GLU A 514 25.04 12.20 5.36
N LEU A 515 24.10 12.43 6.28
CA LEU A 515 22.81 11.74 6.31
C LEU A 515 21.81 12.44 5.38
N THR A 516 21.55 11.88 4.20
CA THR A 516 20.59 12.46 3.22
C THR A 516 19.14 12.07 3.53
N GLU A 517 18.19 12.88 3.06
CA GLU A 517 16.75 12.60 3.22
C GLU A 517 16.38 11.24 2.60
N GLU A 518 16.96 10.90 1.45
CA GLU A 518 16.72 9.64 0.76
C GLU A 518 17.23 8.44 1.54
N SER A 519 18.40 8.53 2.19
CA SER A 519 18.96 7.40 2.95
C SER A 519 18.12 7.08 4.18
N VAL A 520 17.62 8.11 4.87
CA VAL A 520 16.67 7.98 5.98
C VAL A 520 15.35 7.36 5.50
N LYS A 521 14.78 7.86 4.40
CA LYS A 521 13.55 7.30 3.81
C LYS A 521 13.71 5.86 3.36
N GLU A 522 14.85 5.49 2.80
CA GLU A 522 15.14 4.11 2.40
C GLU A 522 15.34 3.20 3.61
N PHE A 523 16.00 3.68 4.66
CA PHE A 523 16.16 2.95 5.91
C PHE A 523 14.82 2.61 6.54
N ILE A 524 13.91 3.60 6.64
CA ILE A 524 12.54 3.39 7.12
C ILE A 524 11.75 2.47 6.18
N ALA A 525 11.82 2.69 4.87
CA ALA A 525 11.06 1.89 3.89
C ALA A 525 11.51 0.42 3.78
N LYS A 526 12.69 0.06 4.28
CA LYS A 526 13.15 -1.33 4.41
C LYS A 526 12.56 -2.04 5.62
N GLN A 527 12.12 -1.28 6.62
CA GLN A 527 11.63 -1.79 7.91
C GLN A 527 10.10 -1.73 8.02
N GLU A 528 9.44 -0.84 7.28
CA GLU A 528 7.97 -0.75 7.17
C GLU A 528 7.39 -1.35 5.86
N PRO A 529 6.09 -1.71 5.83
CA PRO A 529 5.40 -2.14 4.62
C PRO A 529 5.34 -1.04 3.55
N LYS A 530 5.44 -1.41 2.27
CA LYS A 530 5.27 -0.50 1.12
C LYS A 530 3.87 0.15 1.12
N ARG A 531 3.72 1.33 1.74
CA ARG A 531 2.59 2.26 1.53
C ARG A 531 2.96 3.25 0.42
N GLU A 532 2.09 3.38 -0.59
CA GLU A 532 2.35 4.17 -1.82
C GLU A 532 2.75 5.63 -1.54
N LYS A 533 3.83 6.07 -2.20
CA LYS A 533 4.44 7.41 -2.06
C LYS A 533 3.69 8.48 -2.88
N LYS A 534 3.53 9.68 -2.31
CA LYS A 534 3.59 10.97 -3.03
C LYS A 534 4.44 11.98 -2.25
N LYS A 535 4.98 12.95 -3.01
CA LYS A 535 6.08 13.87 -2.69
C LYS A 535 5.90 14.61 -1.36
N GLN A 536 6.96 14.67 -0.55
CA GLN A 536 7.07 15.46 0.68
C GLN A 536 8.21 16.48 0.55
N LYS A 537 8.09 17.62 1.25
CA LYS A 537 8.93 18.81 1.13
C LYS A 537 9.64 19.07 2.45
N TRP A 538 10.94 19.36 2.41
CA TRP A 538 11.80 19.59 3.57
C TRP A 538 11.81 21.06 4.01
N LEU A 539 11.86 21.31 5.33
CA LEU A 539 12.10 22.63 5.95
C LEU A 539 13.02 22.44 7.16
N ASN A 540 14.13 23.18 7.20
CA ASN A 540 15.00 23.29 8.37
C ASN A 540 14.37 24.24 9.41
N PRO A 541 14.19 23.84 10.68
CA PRO A 541 13.87 24.79 11.73
C PRO A 541 15.15 25.46 12.23
N SER A 542 15.19 26.80 12.13
CA SER A 542 16.10 27.63 12.92
C SER A 542 15.26 28.38 13.96
N SER A 543 15.41 27.96 15.23
CA SER A 543 15.04 28.64 16.49
C SER A 543 13.58 29.09 16.71
N GLU A 544 13.03 28.73 17.87
CA GLU A 544 11.74 29.11 18.46
C GLU A 544 11.42 30.63 18.44
N PRO A 545 10.14 31.05 18.48
CA PRO A 545 9.76 32.40 18.89
C PRO A 545 9.43 32.45 20.39
N SER A 546 10.25 33.15 21.17
CA SER A 546 9.89 33.59 22.52
C SER A 546 9.12 34.92 22.47
N SER A 547 8.11 35.02 23.32
CA SER A 547 7.21 36.16 23.50
C SER A 547 7.88 37.36 24.18
N SER A 548 7.77 38.57 23.61
CA SER A 548 7.55 39.82 24.38
C SER A 548 7.23 41.00 23.45
N SER A 549 6.24 41.82 23.85
CA SER A 549 5.77 43.03 23.16
C SER A 549 6.44 44.32 23.72
N PRO A 550 6.30 45.51 23.08
CA PRO A 550 7.38 46.51 22.88
C PRO A 550 7.23 47.82 23.69
N PRO A 551 8.08 48.85 23.43
CA PRO A 551 7.67 50.24 23.62
C PRO A 551 7.66 51.11 22.34
N LYS A 552 6.84 52.16 22.43
CA LYS A 552 6.35 53.12 21.43
C LYS A 552 7.41 54.09 20.87
N VAL A 553 7.20 54.56 19.63
CA VAL A 553 7.64 55.90 19.19
C VAL A 553 6.49 56.63 18.47
N ARG A 554 6.40 57.92 18.78
CA ARG A 554 5.35 58.92 18.54
C ARG A 554 5.55 59.59 17.17
N ASN A 555 4.48 59.91 16.44
CA ASN A 555 4.54 60.75 15.25
C ASN A 555 3.47 61.84 15.36
N ASP A 556 3.89 63.09 15.51
CA ASP A 556 3.05 64.28 15.58
C ASP A 556 3.07 64.97 14.20
N ASN A 557 1.89 65.21 13.60
CA ASN A 557 1.66 66.40 12.77
C ASN A 557 0.17 66.66 12.48
N PRO A 558 -0.28 67.93 12.37
CA PRO A 558 -1.67 68.30 12.51
C PRO A 558 -2.42 68.60 11.19
N THR A 559 -3.73 68.51 11.35
CA THR A 559 -4.90 68.79 10.50
C THR A 559 -4.88 70.03 9.59
N THR A 560 -5.46 69.89 8.40
CA THR A 560 -5.89 70.95 7.47
C THR A 560 -7.27 71.51 7.83
N THR A 561 -7.45 72.83 7.76
CA THR A 561 -8.77 73.51 7.85
C THR A 561 -8.98 74.49 6.70
N SER A 562 -10.23 74.58 6.29
CA SER A 562 -10.87 75.25 5.15
C SER A 562 -10.80 76.79 5.10
N ALA A 563 -10.77 77.33 3.88
CA ALA A 563 -10.79 78.77 3.53
C ALA A 563 -12.19 79.42 3.65
N GLY A 564 -12.23 80.68 4.12
CA GLY A 564 -13.42 81.53 4.21
C GLY A 564 -13.58 82.50 3.03
N PHE A 565 -14.82 82.89 2.73
CA PHE A 565 -15.24 83.78 1.64
C PHE A 565 -15.67 85.15 2.21
N ASP A 566 -15.20 86.26 1.63
CA ASP A 566 -15.45 87.64 2.13
C ASP A 566 -16.25 88.48 1.10
N PRO A 567 -17.50 88.89 1.40
CA PRO A 567 -18.42 89.51 0.45
C PRO A 567 -18.18 91.01 0.18
N GLU A 568 -17.31 91.71 0.91
CA GLU A 568 -17.09 93.16 0.72
C GLU A 568 -16.36 93.54 -0.58
N THR A 569 -15.63 92.59 -1.17
CA THR A 569 -14.83 92.82 -2.40
C THR A 569 -15.70 92.93 -3.65
N LEU A 570 -16.83 92.21 -3.68
CA LEU A 570 -17.77 92.20 -4.79
C LEU A 570 -18.56 93.51 -4.91
N GLU A 571 -18.88 94.15 -3.78
CA GLU A 571 -19.66 95.38 -3.77
C GLU A 571 -18.85 96.58 -4.27
N ARG A 572 -17.54 96.63 -3.97
CA ARG A 572 -16.63 97.65 -4.52
C ARG A 572 -16.39 97.46 -6.03
N GLY A 573 -16.30 96.22 -6.50
CA GLY A 573 -16.14 95.91 -7.94
C GLY A 573 -17.35 96.30 -8.78
N ALA A 574 -18.57 96.10 -8.26
CA ALA A 574 -19.81 96.45 -8.96
C ALA A 574 -19.98 97.98 -9.13
N LYS A 575 -19.49 98.77 -8.17
CA LYS A 575 -19.56 100.25 -8.23
C LYS A 575 -18.58 100.82 -9.26
N ALA A 576 -17.36 100.28 -9.34
CA ALA A 576 -16.35 100.67 -10.32
C ALA A 576 -16.74 100.30 -11.78
N LEU A 577 -17.39 99.16 -11.98
CA LEU A 577 -17.87 98.74 -13.31
C LEU A 577 -18.95 99.65 -13.89
N LYS A 578 -19.77 100.27 -13.02
CA LYS A 578 -20.87 101.16 -13.40
C LYS A 578 -20.36 102.54 -13.87
N GLU A 579 -19.23 103.00 -13.35
CA GLU A 579 -18.57 104.25 -13.77
C GLU A 579 -17.79 104.08 -15.09
N ILE A 580 -17.26 102.88 -15.35
CA ILE A 580 -16.51 102.57 -16.58
C ILE A 580 -17.45 102.44 -17.80
N THR A 581 -18.71 102.04 -17.62
CA THR A 581 -19.67 101.84 -18.72
C THR A 581 -20.19 103.15 -19.33
N THR A 582 -20.08 104.28 -18.63
CA THR A 582 -20.54 105.61 -19.08
C THR A 582 -19.49 106.41 -19.87
N SER A 583 -18.28 105.87 -20.05
CA SER A 583 -17.18 106.55 -20.75
C SER A 583 -17.15 106.25 -22.25
N SER A 584 -16.95 107.29 -23.08
CA SER A 584 -16.79 107.19 -24.54
C SER A 584 -15.54 106.43 -25.01
N HIS A 585 -14.70 105.95 -24.09
CA HIS A 585 -13.46 105.22 -24.38
C HIS A 585 -13.46 103.76 -23.89
N ALA A 586 -14.58 103.27 -23.35
CA ALA A 586 -14.70 101.93 -22.76
C ALA A 586 -14.29 100.77 -23.70
N LYS A 587 -14.58 100.87 -25.01
CA LYS A 587 -14.20 99.84 -26.00
C LYS A 587 -12.69 99.70 -26.18
N LYS A 588 -11.94 100.81 -26.15
CA LYS A 588 -10.47 100.78 -26.31
C LYS A 588 -9.77 100.22 -25.06
N VAL A 589 -10.32 100.49 -23.87
CA VAL A 589 -9.81 99.93 -22.62
C VAL A 589 -10.03 98.41 -22.57
N PHE A 590 -11.19 97.94 -23.04
CA PHE A 590 -11.49 96.51 -23.06
C PHE A 590 -10.60 95.71 -24.03
N GLU A 591 -10.25 96.27 -25.20
CA GLU A 591 -9.30 95.65 -26.13
C GLU A 591 -7.88 95.58 -25.56
N VAL A 592 -7.44 96.61 -24.82
CA VAL A 592 -6.12 96.62 -24.18
C VAL A 592 -6.05 95.60 -23.04
N ILE A 593 -7.10 95.50 -22.23
CA ILE A 593 -7.20 94.49 -21.16
C ILE A 593 -7.23 93.09 -21.76
N LYS A 594 -7.98 92.87 -22.85
CA LYS A 594 -8.02 91.58 -23.54
C LYS A 594 -6.65 91.18 -24.08
N LYS A 595 -5.92 92.11 -24.71
CA LYS A 595 -4.54 91.86 -25.17
C LYS A 595 -3.57 91.59 -24.02
N GLN A 596 -3.69 92.30 -22.90
CA GLN A 596 -2.86 92.04 -21.72
C GLN A 596 -3.13 90.66 -21.12
N GLU A 597 -4.39 90.22 -21.08
CA GLU A 597 -4.73 88.91 -20.52
C GLU A 597 -4.31 87.76 -21.45
N GLU A 598 -4.42 87.94 -22.78
CA GLU A 598 -3.89 86.99 -23.76
C GLU A 598 -2.35 86.86 -23.63
N THR A 599 -1.61 87.97 -23.49
CA THR A 599 -0.15 87.92 -23.26
C THR A 599 0.19 87.22 -21.94
N ARG A 600 -0.58 87.50 -20.87
CA ARG A 600 -0.38 86.88 -19.56
C ARG A 600 -0.64 85.37 -19.58
N GLN A 601 -1.63 84.92 -20.33
CA GLN A 601 -1.90 83.49 -20.52
C GLN A 601 -0.76 82.80 -21.27
N THR A 602 -0.24 83.41 -22.35
CA THR A 602 0.93 82.85 -23.06
C THR A 602 2.19 82.81 -22.20
N GLU A 603 2.43 83.80 -21.33
CA GLU A 603 3.57 83.78 -20.39
C GLU A 603 3.43 82.69 -19.32
N LEU A 604 2.22 82.45 -18.82
CA LEU A 604 1.95 81.38 -17.86
C LEU A 604 2.08 80.00 -18.48
N GLU A 605 1.63 79.83 -19.73
CA GLU A 605 1.81 78.58 -20.49
C GLU A 605 3.29 78.31 -20.80
N ALA A 606 4.06 79.34 -21.16
CA ALA A 606 5.50 79.23 -21.36
C ALA A 606 6.22 78.80 -20.07
N LYS A 607 5.89 79.43 -18.93
CA LYS A 607 6.44 79.03 -17.62
C LYS A 607 6.03 77.63 -17.18
N ALA A 608 4.80 77.21 -17.48
CA ALA A 608 4.34 75.85 -17.19
C ALA A 608 5.07 74.80 -18.05
N ALA A 609 5.37 75.13 -19.32
CA ALA A 609 6.17 74.28 -20.19
C ALA A 609 7.62 74.17 -19.71
N GLU A 610 8.24 75.28 -19.30
CA GLU A 610 9.59 75.27 -18.70
C GLU A 610 9.65 74.43 -17.43
N PHE A 611 8.65 74.55 -16.54
CA PHE A 611 8.61 73.77 -15.31
C PHE A 611 8.46 72.27 -15.57
N LYS A 612 7.66 71.89 -16.57
CA LYS A 612 7.55 70.48 -17.01
C LYS A 612 8.86 69.96 -17.60
N ALA A 613 9.56 70.76 -18.40
CA ALA A 613 10.86 70.38 -18.95
C ALA A 613 11.90 70.18 -17.84
N MET A 614 11.89 71.06 -16.82
CA MET A 614 12.78 70.95 -15.66
C MET A 614 12.47 69.71 -14.80
N GLN A 615 11.19 69.37 -14.61
CA GLN A 615 10.80 68.13 -13.92
C GLN A 615 11.24 66.88 -14.68
N ALA A 616 11.06 66.85 -16.01
CA ALA A 616 11.49 65.72 -16.83
C ALA A 616 13.02 65.53 -16.80
N GLN A 617 13.79 66.62 -16.79
CA GLN A 617 15.24 66.56 -16.63
C GLN A 617 15.64 66.03 -15.23
N SER A 618 14.98 66.49 -14.18
CA SER A 618 15.23 66.02 -12.81
C SER A 618 14.90 64.52 -12.64
N GLU A 619 13.83 64.04 -13.25
CA GLU A 619 13.47 62.61 -13.24
C GLU A 619 14.49 61.75 -13.99
N THR A 620 14.96 62.23 -15.15
CA THR A 620 15.98 61.54 -15.94
C THR A 620 17.30 61.44 -15.17
N GLU A 621 17.69 62.52 -14.48
CA GLU A 621 18.90 62.55 -13.66
C GLU A 621 18.77 61.63 -12.43
N ARG A 622 17.59 61.59 -11.80
CA ARG A 622 17.29 60.67 -10.69
C ARG A 622 17.38 59.21 -11.11
N GLN A 623 16.88 58.85 -12.29
CA GLN A 623 17.00 57.49 -12.84
C GLN A 623 18.46 57.11 -13.12
N ARG A 624 19.26 58.07 -13.62
CA ARG A 624 20.69 57.84 -13.88
C ARG A 624 21.48 57.57 -12.59
N VAL A 625 21.21 58.33 -11.52
CA VAL A 625 21.83 58.12 -10.21
C VAL A 625 21.48 56.75 -9.63
N ILE A 626 20.20 56.34 -9.70
CA ILE A 626 19.76 55.02 -9.22
C ILE A 626 20.45 53.89 -10.00
N TYR A 627 20.60 54.05 -11.32
CA TYR A 627 21.28 53.05 -12.16
C TYR A 627 22.78 52.94 -11.81
N ASP A 628 23.45 54.07 -11.60
CA ASP A 628 24.87 54.08 -11.20
C ASP A 628 25.08 53.49 -9.79
N GLU A 629 24.16 53.71 -8.86
CA GLU A 629 24.18 53.06 -7.54
C GLU A 629 23.98 51.54 -7.65
N GLN A 630 23.00 51.08 -8.43
CA GLN A 630 22.78 49.65 -8.66
C GLN A 630 24.00 48.97 -9.29
N LYS A 631 24.66 49.63 -10.24
CA LYS A 631 25.89 49.12 -10.86
C LYS A 631 27.04 49.00 -9.87
N LYS A 632 27.23 49.98 -8.98
CA LYS A 632 28.23 49.92 -7.90
C LYS A 632 27.93 48.81 -6.91
N LEU A 633 26.67 48.62 -6.55
CA LEU A 633 26.23 47.59 -5.61
C LEU A 633 26.44 46.17 -6.18
N ALA A 634 26.17 45.99 -7.47
CA ALA A 634 26.45 44.74 -8.18
C ALA A 634 27.95 44.42 -8.26
N GLN A 635 28.80 45.43 -8.52
CA GLN A 635 30.26 45.26 -8.53
C GLN A 635 30.81 44.90 -7.14
N HIS A 636 30.29 45.54 -6.08
CA HIS A 636 30.69 45.23 -4.71
C HIS A 636 30.29 43.79 -4.35
N GLN A 637 29.07 43.37 -4.66
CA GLN A 637 28.60 42.00 -4.44
C GLN A 637 29.45 40.96 -5.20
N ALA A 638 29.85 41.25 -6.44
CA ALA A 638 30.73 40.37 -7.21
C ALA A 638 32.12 40.23 -6.57
N GLN A 639 32.70 41.32 -6.05
CA GLN A 639 33.96 41.28 -5.31
C GLN A 639 33.86 40.48 -4.01
N THR A 640 32.81 40.71 -3.21
CA THR A 640 32.60 39.95 -1.96
C THR A 640 32.42 38.46 -2.24
N LYS A 641 31.68 38.11 -3.31
CA LYS A 641 31.47 36.72 -3.72
C LYS A 641 32.76 36.04 -4.18
N SER A 642 33.64 36.78 -4.87
CA SER A 642 34.96 36.26 -5.26
C SER A 642 35.87 36.03 -4.05
N GLN A 643 35.82 36.91 -3.04
CA GLN A 643 36.57 36.75 -1.80
C GLN A 643 36.07 35.54 -0.97
N MET A 644 34.75 35.36 -0.86
CA MET A 644 34.18 34.18 -0.20
C MET A 644 34.57 32.89 -0.92
N ALA A 645 34.51 32.85 -2.25
CA ALA A 645 34.90 31.67 -3.02
C ALA A 645 36.38 31.29 -2.83
N ARG A 646 37.29 32.27 -2.70
CA ARG A 646 38.70 32.01 -2.41
C ARG A 646 38.90 31.48 -0.98
N TYR A 647 38.15 32.02 -0.02
CA TYR A 647 38.19 31.56 1.36
C TYR A 647 37.64 30.13 1.51
N GLU A 648 36.57 29.81 0.78
CA GLU A 648 35.99 28.46 0.72
C GLU A 648 36.95 27.44 0.09
N ASP A 649 37.67 27.78 -0.98
CA ASP A 649 38.69 26.90 -1.57
C ASP A 649 39.86 26.63 -0.60
N GLU A 650 40.26 27.65 0.17
CA GLU A 650 41.30 27.51 1.19
C GLU A 650 40.84 26.62 2.36
N LEU A 651 39.58 26.74 2.78
CA LEU A 651 38.95 25.88 3.79
C LEU A 651 38.78 24.44 3.29
N ALA A 652 38.43 24.26 2.02
CA ALA A 652 38.30 22.95 1.39
C ALA A 652 39.64 22.20 1.36
N ARG A 653 40.75 22.89 1.05
CA ARG A 653 42.09 22.28 1.09
C ARG A 653 42.49 21.88 2.51
N LYS A 654 42.17 22.71 3.52
CA LYS A 654 42.43 22.37 4.93
C LYS A 654 41.59 21.19 5.40
N ARG A 655 40.32 21.10 4.99
CA ARG A 655 39.46 19.93 5.28
C ARG A 655 40.00 18.65 4.64
N MET A 656 40.43 18.72 3.39
CA MET A 656 41.00 17.56 2.68
C MET A 656 42.33 17.08 3.32
N GLN A 657 43.15 17.99 3.85
CA GLN A 657 44.35 17.59 4.61
C GLN A 657 44.00 16.93 5.94
N ALA A 658 43.07 17.49 6.71
CA ALA A 658 42.63 16.92 7.99
C ALA A 658 41.94 15.55 7.81
N GLU A 659 41.17 15.38 6.74
CA GLU A 659 40.47 14.14 6.43
C GLU A 659 41.43 13.02 6.02
N ASN A 660 42.48 13.35 5.26
CA ASN A 660 43.55 12.38 4.93
C ASN A 660 44.34 11.94 6.17
N GLU A 661 44.58 12.84 7.12
CA GLU A 661 45.23 12.51 8.40
C GLU A 661 44.33 11.65 9.29
N TYR A 662 43.03 11.98 9.37
CA TYR A 662 42.04 11.21 10.10
C TYR A 662 41.85 9.80 9.50
N GLN A 663 41.83 9.66 8.18
CA GLN A 663 41.76 8.35 7.52
C GLN A 663 43.00 7.49 7.80
N ARG A 664 44.19 8.08 7.86
CA ARG A 664 45.42 7.34 8.22
C ARG A 664 45.37 6.85 9.66
N ALA A 665 44.89 7.66 10.60
CA ALA A 665 44.71 7.27 12.00
C ALA A 665 43.67 6.15 12.16
N ARG A 666 42.52 6.30 11.49
CA ARG A 666 41.43 5.30 11.51
C ARG A 666 41.85 3.96 10.90
N ASN A 667 42.63 3.98 9.83
CA ASN A 667 43.14 2.75 9.21
C ASN A 667 44.16 2.03 10.11
N GLN A 668 45.00 2.76 10.84
CA GLN A 668 45.90 2.16 11.84
C GLN A 668 45.13 1.54 13.00
N GLU A 669 44.05 2.17 13.46
CA GLU A 669 43.21 1.66 14.55
C GLU A 669 42.39 0.44 14.13
N LEU A 670 41.87 0.42 12.90
CA LEU A 670 41.15 -0.73 12.33
C LEU A 670 42.03 -1.97 12.20
N VAL A 671 43.29 -1.81 11.79
CA VAL A 671 44.24 -2.94 11.72
C VAL A 671 44.51 -3.48 13.12
N LYS A 672 44.66 -2.60 14.12
CA LYS A 672 44.86 -3.00 15.51
C LYS A 672 43.66 -3.75 16.10
N LEU A 673 42.44 -3.30 15.81
CA LEU A 673 41.20 -3.98 16.20
C LEU A 673 41.02 -5.33 15.49
N GLN A 674 41.47 -5.46 14.24
CA GLN A 674 41.49 -6.74 13.53
C GLN A 674 42.48 -7.72 14.14
N GLU A 675 43.67 -7.26 14.51
CA GLU A 675 44.68 -8.09 15.19
C GLU A 675 44.14 -8.57 16.56
N ASP A 676 43.59 -7.66 17.38
CA ASP A 676 43.02 -8.01 18.68
C ASP A 676 41.80 -8.96 18.56
N SER A 677 40.96 -8.77 17.54
CA SER A 677 39.82 -9.64 17.28
C SER A 677 40.26 -11.05 16.84
N SER A 678 41.33 -11.15 16.05
CA SER A 678 41.85 -12.46 15.62
C SER A 678 42.47 -13.23 16.79
N ILE A 679 43.19 -12.55 17.68
CA ILE A 679 43.74 -13.14 18.91
C ILE A 679 42.61 -13.63 19.84
N ARG A 680 41.53 -12.85 20.02
CA ARG A 680 40.38 -13.28 20.83
C ARG A 680 39.63 -14.45 20.22
N GLN A 681 39.46 -14.49 18.88
CA GLN A 681 38.85 -15.63 18.21
C GLN A 681 39.68 -16.89 18.36
N GLU A 682 41.01 -16.78 18.28
CA GLU A 682 41.89 -17.94 18.44
C GLU A 682 41.89 -18.46 19.88
N GLN A 683 41.84 -17.58 20.89
CA GLN A 683 41.70 -17.96 22.29
C GLN A 683 40.32 -18.60 22.59
N ALA A 684 39.24 -18.04 22.05
CA ALA A 684 37.89 -18.59 22.22
C ALA A 684 37.75 -19.97 21.56
N ARG A 685 38.38 -20.16 20.40
CA ARG A 685 38.41 -21.46 19.72
C ARG A 685 39.15 -22.52 20.53
N ARG A 686 40.31 -22.19 21.11
CA ARG A 686 41.06 -23.11 21.98
C ARG A 686 40.27 -23.47 23.25
N ALA A 687 39.63 -22.50 23.90
CA ALA A 687 38.78 -22.77 25.07
C ALA A 687 37.58 -23.67 24.74
N THR A 688 37.00 -23.51 23.55
CA THR A 688 35.88 -24.35 23.08
C THR A 688 36.34 -25.77 22.77
N GLU A 689 37.51 -25.93 22.12
CA GLU A 689 38.09 -27.24 21.83
C GLU A 689 38.44 -28.00 23.14
N GLU A 690 38.96 -27.30 24.16
CA GLU A 690 39.21 -27.88 25.49
C GLU A 690 37.91 -28.30 26.20
N GLN A 691 36.84 -27.50 26.13
CA GLN A 691 35.54 -27.86 26.70
C GLN A 691 34.92 -29.10 26.03
N ILE A 692 35.03 -29.20 24.70
CA ILE A 692 34.53 -30.36 23.94
C ILE A 692 35.32 -31.62 24.31
N GLN A 693 36.65 -31.51 24.47
CA GLN A 693 37.46 -32.64 24.91
C GLN A 693 37.14 -33.07 26.34
N ALA A 694 36.92 -32.12 27.26
CA ALA A 694 36.52 -32.41 28.63
C ALA A 694 35.15 -33.12 28.71
N GLN A 695 34.16 -32.67 27.93
CA GLN A 695 32.85 -33.34 27.84
C GLN A 695 32.96 -34.75 27.27
N ARG A 696 33.80 -34.97 26.25
CA ARG A 696 34.03 -36.31 25.69
C ARG A 696 34.65 -37.24 26.73
N TRP A 697 35.63 -36.75 27.49
CA TRP A 697 36.27 -37.54 28.55
C TRP A 697 35.30 -37.91 29.69
N GLN A 698 34.39 -37.00 30.06
CA GLN A 698 33.33 -37.29 31.03
C GLN A 698 32.34 -38.34 30.49
N THR A 699 31.92 -38.19 29.24
CA THR A 699 31.00 -39.15 28.59
C THR A 699 31.60 -40.55 28.46
N GLU A 700 32.90 -40.64 28.16
CA GLU A 700 33.61 -41.93 28.10
C GLU A 700 33.77 -42.57 29.48
N ARG A 701 33.99 -41.79 30.54
CA ARG A 701 34.02 -42.31 31.92
C ARG A 701 32.68 -42.86 32.35
N GLU A 702 31.59 -42.12 32.11
CA GLU A 702 30.23 -42.57 32.43
C GLU A 702 29.87 -43.84 31.65
N LYS A 703 30.21 -43.91 30.36
CA LYS A 703 30.01 -45.13 29.55
C LYS A 703 30.80 -46.32 30.09
N ALA A 704 32.06 -46.13 30.47
CA ALA A 704 32.88 -47.21 31.04
C ALA A 704 32.36 -47.70 32.40
N GLU A 705 31.74 -46.81 33.19
CA GLU A 705 31.12 -47.15 34.47
C GLU A 705 29.83 -47.97 34.27
N ILE A 706 28.96 -47.52 33.35
CA ILE A 706 27.74 -48.25 32.96
C ILE A 706 28.10 -49.62 32.37
N GLU A 707 29.14 -49.70 31.54
CA GLU A 707 29.57 -50.96 30.93
C GLU A 707 30.10 -51.95 31.99
N ARG A 708 30.84 -51.46 33.00
CA ARG A 708 31.27 -52.29 34.14
C ARG A 708 30.11 -52.79 34.97
N GLU A 709 29.11 -51.95 35.26
CA GLU A 709 27.91 -52.38 35.97
C GLU A 709 27.11 -53.40 35.16
N THR A 710 26.98 -53.18 33.85
CA THR A 710 26.28 -54.08 32.93
C THR A 710 26.98 -55.43 32.84
N ILE A 711 28.32 -55.46 32.75
CA ILE A 711 29.11 -56.70 32.79
C ILE A 711 28.92 -57.42 34.13
N ARG A 712 28.85 -56.69 35.25
CA ARG A 712 28.67 -57.27 36.59
C ARG A 712 27.28 -57.91 36.77
N VAL A 713 26.23 -57.21 36.34
CA VAL A 713 24.85 -57.71 36.36
C VAL A 713 24.69 -58.90 35.42
N ARG A 714 25.27 -58.82 34.22
CA ARG A 714 25.26 -59.91 33.25
C ARG A 714 26.03 -61.14 33.73
N ALA A 715 27.18 -60.96 34.37
CA ALA A 715 27.97 -62.06 34.93
C ALA A 715 27.25 -62.74 36.11
N MET A 716 26.52 -61.99 36.94
CA MET A 716 25.68 -62.56 38.01
C MET A 716 24.47 -63.31 37.43
N ALA A 717 23.79 -62.75 36.43
CA ALA A 717 22.67 -63.42 35.75
C ALA A 717 23.12 -64.68 34.97
N GLU A 718 24.28 -64.66 34.31
CA GLU A 718 24.86 -65.83 33.63
C GLU A 718 25.41 -66.88 34.61
N ALA A 719 25.80 -66.50 35.83
CA ALA A 719 26.18 -67.44 36.88
C ALA A 719 24.95 -68.11 37.52
N GLU A 720 23.89 -67.34 37.78
CA GLU A 720 22.60 -67.86 38.27
C GLU A 720 21.91 -68.72 37.20
N GLY A 721 21.96 -68.32 35.93
CA GLY A 721 21.48 -69.11 34.79
C GLY A 721 22.23 -70.43 34.62
N ARG A 722 23.57 -70.44 34.73
CA ARG A 722 24.37 -71.67 34.67
C ARG A 722 24.16 -72.60 35.86
N ALA A 723 23.91 -72.06 37.06
CA ALA A 723 23.57 -72.87 38.23
C ALA A 723 22.17 -73.50 38.13
N HIS A 724 21.24 -72.83 37.45
CA HIS A 724 19.87 -73.31 37.21
C HIS A 724 19.80 -74.29 36.03
N GLU A 725 20.57 -74.07 34.96
CA GLU A 725 20.70 -75.02 33.84
C GLU A 725 21.44 -76.30 34.25
N ALA A 726 22.47 -76.23 35.10
CA ALA A 726 23.18 -77.42 35.58
C ALA A 726 22.28 -78.37 36.40
N LYS A 727 21.28 -77.83 37.13
CA LYS A 727 20.28 -78.64 37.85
C LYS A 727 19.21 -79.26 36.94
N LEU A 728 18.89 -78.64 35.81
CA LEU A 728 17.90 -79.15 34.85
C LEU A 728 18.51 -80.08 33.78
N ALA A 729 19.80 -79.92 33.49
CA ALA A 729 20.53 -80.71 32.49
C ALA A 729 20.89 -82.13 32.97
N GLU A 730 20.89 -82.42 34.27
CA GLU A 730 21.20 -83.76 34.81
C GLU A 730 20.06 -84.77 34.53
N ASP A 731 18.80 -84.32 34.50
CA ASP A 731 17.63 -85.18 34.28
C ASP A 731 17.29 -85.44 32.80
N ILE A 732 17.74 -84.56 31.89
CA ILE A 732 17.45 -84.66 30.44
C ILE A 732 18.55 -85.44 29.70
N ASN A 733 19.81 -85.35 30.14
CA ASN A 733 20.93 -86.06 29.50
C ASN A 733 20.84 -87.59 29.62
N ARG A 734 20.09 -88.11 30.60
CA ARG A 734 19.89 -89.56 30.79
C ARG A 734 18.92 -90.18 29.78
N ARG A 735 18.00 -89.38 29.19
CA ARG A 735 17.03 -89.84 28.18
C ARG A 735 17.57 -89.75 26.75
N ILE A 736 18.38 -88.73 26.44
CA ILE A 736 18.96 -88.52 25.10
C ILE A 736 20.08 -89.54 24.79
N LEU A 737 20.76 -90.06 25.80
CA LEU A 737 21.81 -91.10 25.64
C LEU A 737 21.26 -92.47 25.17
N VAL A 738 19.96 -92.73 25.30
CA VAL A 738 19.34 -94.00 24.86
C VAL A 738 18.92 -93.95 23.39
N ASP A 739 18.45 -92.79 22.90
CA ASP A 739 17.94 -92.68 21.52
C ASP A 739 19.05 -92.42 20.48
N ARG A 740 20.21 -91.90 20.92
CA ARG A 740 21.34 -91.58 20.01
C ARG A 740 22.21 -92.79 19.64
N ALA A 741 22.05 -93.93 20.32
CA ALA A 741 22.75 -95.17 19.98
C ALA A 741 22.18 -95.85 18.71
N ASN A 742 20.98 -95.48 18.26
CA ASN A 742 20.25 -96.23 17.21
C ASN A 742 20.15 -95.54 15.85
N ALA A 743 20.62 -94.29 15.65
CA ALA A 743 20.28 -93.53 14.44
C ALA A 743 21.44 -92.87 13.67
N GLU A 744 22.71 -93.20 13.94
CA GLU A 744 23.87 -92.70 13.17
C GLU A 744 24.67 -93.84 12.52
N ARG A 745 24.06 -94.58 11.59
CA ARG A 745 24.79 -95.53 10.73
C ARG A 745 24.73 -95.27 9.22
N GLU A 746 24.02 -94.25 8.72
CA GLU A 746 23.72 -94.26 7.27
C GLU A 746 24.03 -93.08 6.37
N LYS A 747 24.32 -91.84 6.80
CA LYS A 747 24.28 -90.74 5.79
C LYS A 747 25.49 -89.81 5.77
N TRP A 748 26.66 -90.42 5.61
CA TRP A 748 27.88 -89.82 5.05
C TRP A 748 28.21 -90.43 3.68
N VAL A 749 27.32 -90.31 2.69
CA VAL A 749 27.67 -90.60 1.30
C VAL A 749 27.10 -89.50 0.40
N ALA A 750 28.00 -88.90 -0.38
CA ALA A 750 27.80 -87.87 -1.39
C ALA A 750 27.62 -86.44 -0.85
N ALA A 751 28.69 -85.74 -0.49
CA ALA A 751 29.59 -85.03 -1.43
C ALA A 751 28.81 -83.96 -2.23
N ILE A 752 28.90 -82.68 -1.90
CA ILE A 752 30.04 -81.80 -2.20
C ILE A 752 30.70 -82.20 -3.53
N ASN A 753 30.36 -81.52 -4.61
CA ASN A 753 31.37 -80.79 -5.37
C ASN A 753 30.78 -79.90 -6.49
N THR A 754 31.15 -78.60 -6.41
CA THR A 754 31.73 -77.76 -7.50
C THR A 754 30.88 -77.47 -8.76
N THR A 755 30.94 -76.32 -9.44
CA THR A 755 31.36 -74.91 -9.23
C THR A 755 31.07 -74.18 -10.57
N PHE A 756 31.10 -72.84 -10.54
CA PHE A 756 31.53 -71.90 -11.59
C PHE A 756 30.67 -71.65 -12.86
N ASP A 757 30.12 -70.44 -12.87
CA ASP A 757 30.08 -69.39 -13.90
C ASP A 757 30.00 -69.68 -15.42
N HIS A 758 28.93 -69.09 -15.97
CA HIS A 758 28.89 -68.13 -17.08
C HIS A 758 28.59 -68.56 -18.53
N ILE A 759 27.62 -67.80 -19.07
CA ILE A 759 27.41 -67.34 -20.45
C ILE A 759 26.79 -68.34 -21.44
N GLY A 760 25.67 -67.93 -22.03
CA GLY A 760 25.28 -68.41 -23.36
C GLY A 760 23.79 -68.35 -23.65
N GLY A 761 23.33 -67.18 -24.08
CA GLY A 761 22.17 -66.90 -24.94
C GLY A 761 21.13 -67.98 -25.28
N GLY A 762 19.87 -67.53 -25.26
CA GLY A 762 18.99 -67.76 -26.40
C GLY A 762 17.84 -68.76 -26.21
N PHE A 763 16.66 -68.18 -26.02
CA PHE A 763 15.46 -68.41 -26.85
C PHE A 763 14.96 -69.86 -27.10
N ARG A 764 13.68 -70.05 -26.74
CA ARG A 764 12.75 -71.14 -27.12
C ARG A 764 13.00 -72.48 -26.42
N ALA A 765 12.03 -73.17 -25.85
CA ALA A 765 10.58 -73.01 -25.82
C ALA A 765 10.04 -73.92 -24.72
N ILE A 766 8.97 -73.46 -24.05
CA ILE A 766 7.82 -74.18 -23.46
C ILE A 766 7.05 -73.02 -22.79
N LEU A 767 6.04 -72.36 -23.36
CA LEU A 767 5.07 -72.77 -24.39
C LEU A 767 4.48 -74.14 -24.11
N THR A 768 3.77 -74.23 -22.98
CA THR A 768 2.46 -74.89 -22.87
C THR A 768 1.98 -74.80 -21.42
N ASP A 769 1.26 -73.73 -21.09
CA ASP A 769 0.10 -73.93 -20.22
C ASP A 769 -0.97 -72.86 -20.49
N GLN A 770 -2.15 -73.34 -20.87
CA GLN A 770 -3.27 -72.61 -21.45
C GLN A 770 -4.27 -72.08 -20.41
N ASN A 771 -3.87 -71.93 -19.14
CA ASN A 771 -4.72 -71.36 -18.09
C ASN A 771 -4.27 -69.99 -17.55
N LYS A 772 -3.48 -69.22 -18.32
CA LYS A 772 -3.09 -67.84 -17.96
C LYS A 772 -3.54 -66.76 -18.96
N LEU A 773 -4.63 -67.00 -19.69
CA LEU A 773 -5.23 -65.99 -20.58
C LEU A 773 -6.41 -65.21 -19.98
N VAL A 774 -6.75 -65.43 -18.70
CA VAL A 774 -7.82 -64.67 -18.01
C VAL A 774 -7.26 -63.58 -17.07
N VAL A 775 -6.02 -63.69 -16.59
CA VAL A 775 -5.41 -62.65 -15.74
C VAL A 775 -4.78 -61.50 -16.55
N PHE A 776 -4.49 -61.72 -17.84
CA PHE A 776 -3.94 -60.66 -18.70
C PHE A 776 -5.01 -59.72 -19.27
N VAL A 777 -6.26 -60.17 -19.40
CA VAL A 777 -7.37 -59.31 -19.83
C VAL A 777 -7.98 -58.55 -18.64
N GLY A 778 -7.92 -59.10 -17.42
CA GLY A 778 -8.32 -58.38 -16.19
C GLY A 778 -7.34 -57.27 -15.76
N GLY A 779 -6.07 -57.36 -16.13
CA GLY A 779 -5.06 -56.33 -15.85
C GLY A 779 -5.13 -55.09 -16.74
N VAL A 780 -5.78 -55.19 -17.91
CA VAL A 780 -5.92 -54.07 -18.86
C VAL A 780 -7.25 -53.32 -18.67
N THR A 781 -8.26 -53.94 -18.06
CA THR A 781 -9.52 -53.25 -17.71
C THR A 781 -9.39 -52.38 -16.45
N ALA A 782 -8.52 -52.74 -15.50
CA ALA A 782 -8.23 -51.92 -14.31
C ALA A 782 -7.45 -50.64 -14.65
N LEU A 783 -6.71 -50.62 -15.76
CA LEU A 783 -6.05 -49.41 -16.29
C LEU A 783 -7.00 -48.49 -17.07
N ALA A 784 -8.18 -48.96 -17.47
CA ALA A 784 -9.23 -48.14 -18.08
C ALA A 784 -10.19 -47.53 -17.06
N ALA A 785 -10.38 -48.17 -15.89
CA ALA A 785 -11.18 -47.61 -14.78
C ALA A 785 -10.39 -46.60 -13.91
N GLY A 786 -9.06 -46.67 -13.90
CA GLY A 786 -8.18 -45.74 -13.18
C GLY A 786 -7.95 -44.37 -13.86
N VAL A 787 -8.59 -44.10 -15.01
CA VAL A 787 -8.41 -42.86 -15.79
C VAL A 787 -9.60 -41.89 -15.65
N TYR A 788 -10.61 -42.21 -14.83
CA TYR A 788 -11.76 -41.31 -14.62
C TYR A 788 -11.76 -40.50 -13.31
N THR A 789 -10.67 -40.50 -12.54
CA THR A 789 -10.56 -39.68 -11.30
C THR A 789 -9.22 -38.98 -11.15
N THR A 790 -8.81 -38.17 -12.13
CA THR A 790 -7.78 -37.14 -11.91
C THR A 790 -8.04 -35.90 -12.77
N ARG A 791 -9.13 -35.18 -12.47
CA ARG A 791 -9.34 -33.83 -13.02
C ARG A 791 -8.78 -32.70 -12.12
N GLU A 792 -8.30 -32.99 -10.91
CA GLU A 792 -7.73 -31.97 -10.00
C GLU A 792 -6.28 -32.22 -9.55
N GLY A 793 -5.66 -33.35 -9.89
CA GLY A 793 -4.26 -33.63 -9.51
C GLY A 793 -3.18 -33.12 -10.47
N ALA A 794 -3.52 -32.89 -11.75
CA ALA A 794 -2.52 -32.57 -12.78
C ALA A 794 -2.14 -31.07 -12.86
N ARG A 795 -2.82 -30.22 -12.07
CA ARG A 795 -2.56 -28.77 -12.02
C ARG A 795 -1.42 -28.38 -11.07
N VAL A 796 -1.18 -29.20 -10.04
CA VAL A 796 -0.27 -28.87 -8.92
C VAL A 796 1.17 -29.31 -9.18
N ILE A 797 1.41 -30.29 -10.06
CA ILE A 797 2.78 -30.69 -10.44
C ILE A 797 3.38 -29.73 -11.50
N TRP A 798 2.54 -28.95 -12.20
CA TRP A 798 2.99 -27.99 -13.22
C TRP A 798 3.56 -26.69 -12.65
N SER A 799 3.13 -26.26 -11.45
CA SER A 799 3.59 -25.01 -10.82
C SER A 799 5.01 -25.11 -10.23
N TYR A 800 5.46 -26.32 -9.88
CA TYR A 800 6.81 -26.52 -9.34
C TYR A 800 7.89 -26.45 -10.44
N VAL A 801 7.55 -26.81 -11.68
CA VAL A 801 8.47 -26.71 -12.84
C VAL A 801 8.49 -25.28 -13.42
N ASP A 802 7.42 -24.50 -13.24
CA ASP A 802 7.34 -23.10 -13.68
C ASP A 802 8.32 -22.16 -12.96
N ARG A 803 8.73 -22.53 -11.74
CA ARG A 803 9.69 -21.75 -10.94
C ARG A 803 11.15 -21.93 -11.37
N ILE A 804 11.46 -22.98 -12.15
CA ILE A 804 12.83 -23.25 -12.63
C ILE A 804 13.09 -22.64 -14.02
N LEU A 805 12.04 -22.24 -14.78
CA LEU A 805 12.20 -21.74 -16.16
C LEU A 805 11.34 -20.50 -16.57
N GLY A 806 10.63 -19.86 -15.64
CA GLY A 806 9.75 -18.72 -15.93
C GLY A 806 10.43 -17.34 -16.04
N GLN A 807 9.94 -16.52 -16.97
CA GLN A 807 10.34 -15.15 -17.34
C GLN A 807 10.81 -14.21 -16.18
N PRO A 808 11.93 -13.45 -16.34
CA PRO A 808 12.41 -12.49 -15.35
C PRO A 808 11.39 -11.38 -15.01
N SER A 809 11.40 -10.93 -13.76
CA SER A 809 10.45 -9.95 -13.20
C SER A 809 10.47 -8.56 -13.87
N LEU A 810 11.55 -8.23 -14.58
CA LEU A 810 11.68 -6.98 -15.34
C LEU A 810 10.90 -6.98 -16.66
N ILE A 811 10.44 -8.14 -17.14
CA ILE A 811 9.82 -8.27 -18.46
C ILE A 811 8.31 -8.23 -18.30
N ARG A 812 7.68 -7.18 -18.81
CA ARG A 812 6.21 -7.00 -18.80
C ARG A 812 5.53 -7.90 -19.82
N GLU A 813 6.16 -8.15 -20.96
CA GLU A 813 5.61 -8.98 -22.04
C GLU A 813 6.71 -9.72 -22.81
N SER A 814 6.43 -10.94 -23.29
CA SER A 814 7.33 -11.65 -24.20
C SER A 814 6.59 -12.51 -25.23
N SER A 815 7.16 -12.64 -26.44
CA SER A 815 6.71 -13.62 -27.44
C SER A 815 7.26 -15.02 -27.20
N ARG A 816 8.16 -15.20 -26.22
CA ARG A 816 8.61 -16.52 -25.80
C ARG A 816 7.45 -17.19 -25.08
N GLY A 817 6.91 -18.24 -25.70
CA GLY A 817 5.85 -19.02 -25.08
C GLY A 817 6.27 -19.46 -23.68
N LYS A 818 5.34 -19.46 -22.74
CA LYS A 818 5.58 -19.82 -21.33
C LYS A 818 6.15 -21.24 -21.12
N TYR A 819 6.28 -22.04 -22.19
CA TYR A 819 6.65 -23.47 -22.14
C TYR A 819 7.50 -23.97 -23.34
N PRO A 820 8.56 -24.77 -23.14
CA PRO A 820 9.39 -25.35 -24.22
C PRO A 820 8.69 -26.41 -25.10
N TRP A 821 7.51 -26.91 -24.71
CA TRP A 821 6.84 -28.05 -25.35
C TRP A 821 5.59 -27.69 -26.17
N SER A 822 5.24 -26.41 -26.24
CA SER A 822 4.06 -25.91 -26.99
C SER A 822 4.12 -26.17 -28.51
N GLY A 823 5.29 -26.49 -29.06
CA GLY A 823 5.48 -26.83 -30.48
C GLY A 823 5.20 -28.28 -30.87
N LEU A 824 5.10 -29.21 -29.91
CA LEU A 824 4.87 -30.64 -30.20
C LEU A 824 3.36 -30.98 -30.31
N PHE A 825 2.51 -30.30 -29.54
CA PHE A 825 1.05 -30.52 -29.57
C PHE A 825 0.32 -29.82 -30.73
N SER A 826 0.91 -28.79 -31.34
CA SER A 826 0.31 -28.10 -32.49
C SER A 826 0.53 -28.83 -33.82
N ARG A 827 1.53 -29.72 -33.89
CA ARG A 827 1.88 -30.49 -35.09
C ARG A 827 1.09 -31.80 -35.23
N SER A 828 0.63 -32.37 -34.11
CA SER A 828 -0.21 -33.59 -34.09
C SER A 828 -1.71 -33.27 -34.27
N MET A 829 -2.20 -32.12 -33.79
CA MET A 829 -3.60 -31.71 -34.02
C MET A 829 -3.86 -31.15 -35.43
N SER A 830 -2.82 -30.72 -36.17
CA SER A 830 -2.94 -30.24 -37.56
C SER A 830 -2.89 -31.37 -38.61
N ALA A 831 -2.61 -32.61 -38.20
CA ALA A 831 -2.72 -33.80 -39.03
C ALA A 831 -4.10 -34.48 -38.93
N LEU A 832 -4.80 -34.33 -37.80
CA LEU A 832 -6.12 -34.93 -37.54
C LEU A 832 -7.32 -34.07 -37.99
N ALA A 833 -7.09 -32.82 -38.39
CA ALA A 833 -8.11 -31.91 -38.90
C ALA A 833 -8.12 -31.74 -40.44
N ARG A 834 -7.57 -32.72 -41.19
CA ARG A 834 -7.54 -32.71 -42.67
C ARG A 834 -8.54 -33.69 -43.31
N GLY A 835 -9.75 -33.75 -42.77
CA GLY A 835 -10.74 -34.73 -43.19
C GLY A 835 -12.18 -34.27 -43.07
N ALA A 836 -12.51 -33.02 -43.40
CA ALA A 836 -13.88 -32.61 -43.76
C ALA A 836 -13.88 -31.17 -44.30
N ASP A 837 -14.55 -30.99 -45.44
CA ASP A 837 -14.98 -29.74 -46.08
C ASP A 837 -13.96 -28.76 -46.67
N LYS A 838 -13.72 -29.00 -47.97
CA LYS A 838 -13.38 -28.01 -48.98
C LYS A 838 -14.61 -27.14 -49.29
N GLY A 839 -14.58 -25.86 -48.94
CA GLY A 839 -15.59 -24.91 -49.41
C GLY A 839 -15.72 -23.63 -48.59
N SER A 840 -14.68 -22.79 -48.55
CA SER A 840 -14.74 -21.32 -48.39
C SER A 840 -13.37 -20.79 -47.96
N ALA A 841 -12.48 -20.63 -48.92
CA ALA A 841 -11.27 -19.84 -48.73
C ALA A 841 -11.65 -18.35 -48.74
N LEU A 842 -11.99 -17.79 -47.58
CA LEU A 842 -12.03 -16.34 -47.37
C LEU A 842 -11.73 -15.99 -45.90
N LYS A 843 -10.48 -15.55 -45.70
CA LYS A 843 -9.95 -14.69 -44.63
C LYS A 843 -10.43 -14.96 -43.20
N ASN A 844 -9.72 -15.85 -42.50
CA ASN A 844 -9.56 -15.75 -41.05
C ASN A 844 -8.07 -15.84 -40.68
N GLY A 845 -7.43 -14.68 -40.73
CA GLY A 845 -6.10 -14.46 -40.22
C GLY A 845 -5.83 -12.97 -40.33
N ASN A 846 -5.90 -12.23 -39.23
CA ASN A 846 -5.33 -10.88 -39.17
C ASN A 846 -4.42 -10.78 -37.95
N GLY A 847 -3.23 -11.37 -38.11
CA GLY A 847 -2.04 -10.70 -37.62
C GLY A 847 -1.71 -9.56 -38.58
N PHE A 848 -1.42 -8.38 -38.03
CA PHE A 848 -0.77 -7.24 -38.69
C PHE A 848 -1.51 -6.53 -39.85
N GLY A 849 -2.60 -5.82 -39.50
CA GLY A 849 -3.12 -4.67 -40.26
C GLY A 849 -3.04 -3.32 -39.53
N ASP A 850 -2.60 -3.29 -38.26
CA ASP A 850 -2.94 -2.20 -37.33
C ASP A 850 -1.83 -1.15 -37.09
N VAL A 851 -0.65 -1.31 -37.69
CA VAL A 851 0.49 -0.40 -37.45
C VAL A 851 0.61 0.59 -38.61
N ILE A 852 0.00 1.77 -38.43
CA ILE A 852 0.02 2.85 -39.41
C ILE A 852 1.21 3.76 -39.12
N LEU A 853 2.22 3.71 -39.98
CA LEU A 853 3.41 4.56 -39.94
C LEU A 853 3.54 5.31 -41.27
N ARG A 854 4.39 6.35 -41.27
CA ARG A 854 4.76 7.03 -42.52
C ARG A 854 5.40 6.02 -43.48
N PRO A 855 5.10 6.07 -44.80
CA PRO A 855 5.61 5.09 -45.77
C PRO A 855 7.15 4.96 -45.77
N SER A 856 7.87 6.07 -45.60
CA SER A 856 9.34 6.08 -45.51
C SER A 856 9.86 5.33 -44.28
N LEU A 857 9.25 5.57 -43.11
CA LEU A 857 9.60 4.89 -41.86
C LEU A 857 9.24 3.41 -41.89
N GLN A 858 8.07 3.07 -42.45
CA GLN A 858 7.66 1.68 -42.64
C GLN A 858 8.65 0.93 -43.53
N LYS A 859 9.06 1.52 -44.66
CA LYS A 859 10.06 0.95 -45.55
C LYS A 859 11.42 0.78 -44.85
N ARG A 860 11.82 1.74 -44.01
CA ARG A 860 13.06 1.64 -43.22
C ARG A 860 13.00 0.51 -42.19
N ILE A 861 11.89 0.35 -41.47
CA ILE A 861 11.69 -0.76 -40.53
C ILE A 861 11.71 -2.11 -41.25
N GLU A 862 11.12 -2.20 -42.45
CA GLU A 862 11.17 -3.42 -43.27
C GLU A 862 12.58 -3.75 -43.74
N GLN A 863 13.34 -2.75 -44.18
CA GLN A 863 14.75 -2.91 -44.55
C GLN A 863 15.60 -3.36 -43.36
N LEU A 864 15.42 -2.72 -42.19
CA LEU A 864 16.10 -3.11 -40.96
C LEU A 864 15.69 -4.51 -40.53
N ALA A 865 14.41 -4.87 -40.64
CA ALA A 865 13.93 -6.19 -40.29
C ALA A 865 14.58 -7.28 -41.14
N GLY A 866 14.66 -7.04 -42.45
CA GLY A 866 15.33 -7.91 -43.41
C GLY A 866 16.85 -7.98 -43.17
N ALA A 867 17.49 -6.84 -42.88
CA ALA A 867 18.90 -6.80 -42.53
C ALA A 867 19.18 -7.62 -41.25
N THR A 868 18.40 -7.43 -40.19
CA THR A 868 18.51 -8.18 -38.94
C THR A 868 18.26 -9.69 -39.14
N ALA A 869 17.29 -10.07 -39.98
CA ALA A 869 17.06 -11.47 -40.34
C ALA A 869 18.27 -12.09 -41.05
N ASN A 870 18.84 -11.36 -42.02
CA ASN A 870 20.02 -11.80 -42.77
C ASN A 870 21.27 -11.85 -41.90
N THR A 871 21.49 -10.86 -41.03
CA THR A 871 22.60 -10.83 -40.07
C THR A 871 22.55 -12.05 -39.15
N LYS A 872 21.35 -12.41 -38.66
CA LYS A 872 21.14 -13.60 -37.84
C LYS A 872 21.41 -14.89 -38.62
N SER A 873 20.93 -15.00 -39.87
CA SER A 873 21.18 -16.21 -40.67
C SER A 873 22.66 -16.44 -40.97
N HIS A 874 23.46 -15.37 -41.03
CA HIS A 874 24.90 -15.41 -41.26
C HIS A 874 25.74 -15.34 -39.96
N GLN A 875 25.12 -15.43 -38.78
CA GLN A 875 25.79 -15.36 -37.46
C GLN A 875 26.69 -14.12 -37.24
N ALA A 876 26.32 -13.01 -37.88
CA ALA A 876 26.98 -11.72 -37.70
C ALA A 876 26.44 -10.99 -36.45
N PRO A 877 27.20 -10.06 -35.85
CA PRO A 877 26.74 -9.30 -34.69
C PRO A 877 25.51 -8.44 -34.99
N SER A 878 24.58 -8.39 -34.03
CA SER A 878 23.33 -7.64 -34.16
C SER A 878 23.52 -6.14 -33.88
N ARG A 879 22.75 -5.30 -34.58
CA ARG A 879 22.72 -3.85 -34.38
C ARG A 879 21.73 -3.45 -33.29
N ASN A 880 22.14 -2.58 -32.40
CA ASN A 880 21.29 -1.92 -31.40
C ASN A 880 20.58 -0.71 -32.02
N ILE A 881 19.34 -0.47 -31.60
CA ILE A 881 18.45 0.48 -32.25
C ILE A 881 17.84 1.44 -31.23
N LEU A 882 17.80 2.73 -31.56
CA LEU A 882 17.13 3.77 -30.77
C LEU A 882 15.89 4.27 -31.49
N PHE A 883 14.74 4.20 -30.84
CA PHE A 883 13.48 4.79 -31.28
C PHE A 883 13.22 6.07 -30.50
N TYR A 884 13.17 7.20 -31.19
CA TYR A 884 12.93 8.49 -30.55
C TYR A 884 11.80 9.26 -31.22
N GLY A 885 11.23 10.22 -30.48
CA GLY A 885 10.12 11.06 -30.96
C GLY A 885 9.02 11.17 -29.91
N PRO A 886 7.97 11.98 -30.16
CA PRO A 886 6.92 12.25 -29.18
C PRO A 886 6.22 11.00 -28.60
N PRO A 887 5.63 11.08 -27.40
CA PRO A 887 4.89 9.96 -26.84
C PRO A 887 3.68 9.59 -27.70
N GLY A 888 3.34 8.30 -27.75
CA GLY A 888 2.14 7.83 -28.46
C GLY A 888 2.25 7.74 -29.99
N THR A 889 3.46 7.81 -30.55
CA THR A 889 3.74 7.68 -31.99
C THR A 889 3.94 6.24 -32.49
N GLY A 890 3.76 5.23 -31.63
CA GLY A 890 3.75 3.82 -32.02
C GLY A 890 5.09 3.08 -31.93
N LYS A 891 6.10 3.63 -31.24
CA LYS A 891 7.43 3.03 -31.02
C LYS A 891 7.37 1.55 -30.58
N THR A 892 6.53 1.23 -29.59
CA THR A 892 6.33 -0.15 -29.10
C THR A 892 5.77 -1.10 -30.16
N MET A 893 4.80 -0.63 -30.96
CA MET A 893 4.20 -1.43 -32.03
C MET A 893 5.18 -1.69 -33.17
N ALA A 894 6.03 -0.71 -33.48
CA ALA A 894 7.10 -0.86 -34.44
C ALA A 894 8.18 -1.84 -33.97
N ALA A 895 8.54 -1.84 -32.68
CA ALA A 895 9.46 -2.81 -32.09
C ALA A 895 8.96 -4.26 -32.25
N ARG A 896 7.66 -4.47 -32.01
CA ARG A 896 7.01 -5.78 -32.17
C ARG A 896 7.01 -6.23 -33.63
N GLU A 897 6.73 -5.30 -34.56
CA GLU A 897 6.73 -5.62 -35.98
C GLU A 897 8.13 -5.94 -36.50
N LEU A 898 9.14 -5.19 -36.05
CA LEU A 898 10.55 -5.44 -36.33
C LEU A 898 10.94 -6.85 -35.87
N ALA A 899 10.68 -7.20 -34.60
CA ALA A 899 10.99 -8.52 -34.06
C ALA A 899 10.33 -9.65 -34.87
N ARG A 900 9.04 -9.49 -35.22
CA ARG A 900 8.29 -10.47 -35.99
C ARG A 900 8.84 -10.65 -37.41
N LYS A 901 9.05 -9.55 -38.14
CA LYS A 901 9.60 -9.59 -39.51
C LYS A 901 11.05 -10.10 -39.54
N SER A 902 11.82 -9.86 -38.48
CA SER A 902 13.18 -10.39 -38.32
C SER A 902 13.23 -11.84 -37.82
N GLY A 903 12.11 -12.44 -37.44
CA GLY A 903 12.06 -13.80 -36.89
C GLY A 903 12.74 -13.94 -35.52
N LEU A 904 12.80 -12.85 -34.74
CA LEU A 904 13.31 -12.81 -33.37
C LEU A 904 12.17 -13.01 -32.38
N ASP A 905 12.50 -13.51 -31.18
CA ASP A 905 11.57 -13.39 -30.06
C ASP A 905 11.59 -11.95 -29.51
N TYR A 906 10.48 -11.50 -28.91
CA TYR A 906 10.30 -10.15 -28.38
C TYR A 906 10.22 -10.19 -26.85
N ALA A 907 10.81 -9.21 -26.18
CA ALA A 907 10.60 -8.94 -24.77
C ALA A 907 10.49 -7.43 -24.52
N LEU A 908 9.56 -7.00 -23.69
CA LEU A 908 9.36 -5.60 -23.31
C LEU A 908 9.65 -5.39 -21.83
N MET A 909 10.43 -4.37 -21.52
CA MET A 909 10.59 -3.80 -20.17
C MET A 909 10.44 -2.26 -20.23
N THR A 910 10.22 -1.63 -19.09
CA THR A 910 10.14 -0.16 -18.98
C THR A 910 11.29 0.35 -18.11
N GLY A 911 11.98 1.41 -18.54
CA GLY A 911 13.10 2.01 -17.83
C GLY A 911 12.73 2.48 -16.43
N GLY A 912 11.51 3.00 -16.25
CA GLY A 912 10.95 3.35 -14.94
C GLY A 912 10.84 2.19 -13.95
N ASP A 913 10.89 0.93 -14.39
CA ASP A 913 10.86 -0.24 -13.50
C ASP A 913 12.24 -0.59 -12.93
N VAL A 914 13.32 0.03 -13.42
CA VAL A 914 14.69 -0.25 -12.96
C VAL A 914 14.99 0.50 -11.65
N ALA A 915 14.59 1.77 -11.55
CA ALA A 915 14.86 2.59 -10.36
C ALA A 915 14.26 2.03 -9.05
N PRO A 916 13.00 1.52 -9.04
CA PRO A 916 12.40 0.92 -7.85
C PRO A 916 13.08 -0.37 -7.34
N LEU A 917 13.97 -0.98 -8.12
CA LEU A 917 14.69 -2.20 -7.72
C LEU A 917 15.89 -1.91 -6.79
N GLY A 918 16.34 -0.66 -6.71
CA GLY A 918 17.46 -0.27 -5.85
C GLY A 918 18.72 -1.13 -6.10
N PRO A 919 19.41 -1.62 -5.05
CA PRO A 919 20.61 -2.46 -5.21
C PRO A 919 20.40 -3.75 -6.01
N GLN A 920 19.17 -4.28 -6.05
CA GLN A 920 18.87 -5.51 -6.79
C GLN A 920 18.78 -5.29 -8.31
N ALA A 921 18.77 -4.04 -8.78
CA ALA A 921 18.66 -3.71 -10.21
C ALA A 921 19.78 -4.38 -11.03
N VAL A 922 21.01 -4.38 -10.51
CA VAL A 922 22.18 -5.01 -11.14
C VAL A 922 21.94 -6.50 -11.36
N THR A 923 21.57 -7.23 -10.30
CA THR A 923 21.31 -8.67 -10.36
C THR A 923 20.18 -9.00 -11.34
N LYS A 924 19.10 -8.20 -11.34
CA LYS A 924 17.95 -8.41 -12.23
C LYS A 924 18.29 -8.13 -13.70
N ILE A 925 19.12 -7.12 -13.98
CA ILE A 925 19.64 -6.87 -15.32
C ILE A 925 20.49 -8.05 -15.78
N HIS A 926 21.39 -8.58 -14.95
CA HIS A 926 22.18 -9.76 -15.32
C HIS A 926 21.29 -10.98 -15.62
N GLN A 927 20.31 -11.27 -14.75
CA GLN A 927 19.35 -12.37 -14.94
C GLN A 927 18.54 -12.21 -16.23
N LEU A 928 18.15 -10.98 -16.57
CA LEU A 928 17.42 -10.69 -17.80
C LEU A 928 18.27 -10.99 -19.04
N PHE A 929 19.55 -10.61 -19.04
CA PHE A 929 20.47 -10.91 -20.14
C PHE A 929 20.84 -12.39 -20.22
N ASP A 930 20.92 -13.11 -19.11
CA ASP A 930 21.13 -14.57 -19.14
C ASP A 930 19.90 -15.31 -19.65
N TRP A 931 18.71 -14.83 -19.29
CA TRP A 931 17.47 -15.37 -19.81
C TRP A 931 17.33 -15.09 -21.31
N SER A 932 17.67 -13.90 -21.79
CA SER A 932 17.53 -13.54 -23.20
C SER A 932 18.40 -14.40 -24.13
N LYS A 933 19.63 -14.72 -23.72
CA LYS A 933 20.53 -15.64 -24.43
C LYS A 933 19.98 -17.06 -24.60
N LYS A 934 19.04 -17.49 -23.76
CA LYS A 934 18.40 -18.82 -23.88
C LYS A 934 17.39 -18.90 -25.05
N SER A 935 17.16 -17.81 -25.80
CA SER A 935 16.28 -17.82 -26.97
C SER A 935 16.91 -18.51 -28.17
N ARG A 936 16.28 -19.58 -28.67
CA ARG A 936 16.72 -20.25 -29.93
C ARG A 936 16.49 -19.39 -31.17
N LYS A 937 15.64 -18.37 -31.08
CA LYS A 937 15.38 -17.43 -32.16
C LYS A 937 16.17 -16.13 -32.00
N GLY A 938 17.04 -15.98 -30.99
CA GLY A 938 17.51 -14.67 -30.58
C GLY A 938 16.37 -13.79 -30.02
N LEU A 939 16.70 -12.73 -29.30
CA LEU A 939 15.73 -11.89 -28.62
C LEU A 939 15.93 -10.40 -28.97
N LEU A 940 14.87 -9.73 -29.39
CA LEU A 940 14.76 -8.29 -29.37
C LEU A 940 14.27 -7.85 -27.98
N LEU A 941 15.18 -7.26 -27.21
CA LEU A 941 14.87 -6.65 -25.91
C LEU A 941 14.51 -5.19 -26.12
N PHE A 942 13.23 -4.87 -25.96
CA PHE A 942 12.71 -3.52 -26.06
C PHE A 942 12.62 -2.87 -24.69
N ILE A 943 13.26 -1.71 -24.53
CA ILE A 943 13.20 -0.91 -23.30
C ILE A 943 12.46 0.40 -23.58
N ASP A 944 11.23 0.50 -23.07
CA ASP A 944 10.43 1.72 -23.18
C ASP A 944 10.81 2.74 -22.10
N GLU A 945 10.68 4.03 -22.37
CA GLU A 945 11.11 5.11 -21.45
C GLU A 945 12.55 4.92 -20.94
N ALA A 946 13.47 4.64 -21.87
CA ALA A 946 14.85 4.30 -21.56
C ALA A 946 15.61 5.46 -20.88
N ASP A 947 15.21 6.70 -21.15
CA ASP A 947 15.72 7.92 -20.50
C ASP A 947 15.47 7.96 -18.98
N ALA A 948 14.49 7.22 -18.46
CA ALA A 948 14.22 7.14 -17.03
C ALA A 948 15.32 6.40 -16.23
N PHE A 949 16.13 5.57 -16.89
CA PHE A 949 17.22 4.82 -16.23
C PHE A 949 18.59 4.94 -16.92
N LEU A 950 18.64 5.46 -18.15
CA LEU A 950 19.86 5.64 -18.94
C LEU A 950 20.25 7.11 -19.10
N CYS A 951 19.96 7.97 -18.12
CA CYS A 951 20.28 9.38 -18.19
C CYS A 951 21.77 9.69 -17.92
N GLU A 952 22.25 10.86 -18.38
CA GLU A 952 23.65 11.31 -18.21
C GLU A 952 24.15 11.30 -16.74
N ARG A 953 25.39 10.81 -16.56
CA ARG A 953 26.08 10.70 -15.24
C ARG A 953 26.25 12.00 -14.46
N ASN A 954 26.32 13.15 -15.15
CA ASN A 954 26.65 14.46 -14.59
C ASN A 954 25.44 15.30 -14.17
N LYS A 955 24.20 14.84 -14.41
CA LYS A 955 23.04 15.49 -13.79
C LYS A 955 23.02 15.13 -12.31
N THR A 956 22.89 16.14 -11.45
CA THR A 956 22.95 16.10 -9.96
C THR A 956 21.91 15.18 -9.27
N TYR A 957 21.23 14.29 -10.02
CA TYR A 957 20.03 13.58 -9.62
C TYR A 957 20.06 12.05 -9.88
N MET A 958 21.16 11.47 -10.36
CA MET A 958 21.23 10.02 -10.60
C MET A 958 21.73 9.26 -9.35
N SER A 959 20.88 8.41 -8.77
CA SER A 959 21.20 7.59 -7.60
C SER A 959 22.36 6.59 -7.89
N GLU A 960 23.07 6.18 -6.85
CA GLU A 960 24.16 5.18 -6.96
C GLU A 960 23.66 3.82 -7.49
N ALA A 961 22.43 3.43 -7.12
CA ALA A 961 21.79 2.22 -7.63
C ALA A 961 21.46 2.32 -9.14
N GLN A 962 21.00 3.47 -9.62
CA GLN A 962 20.81 3.71 -11.06
C GLN A 962 22.14 3.76 -11.81
N ARG A 963 23.17 4.38 -11.24
CA ARG A 963 24.55 4.33 -11.78
C ARG A 963 25.07 2.90 -11.89
N SER A 964 24.84 2.08 -10.88
CA SER A 964 25.24 0.68 -10.86
C SER A 964 24.45 -0.15 -11.87
N ALA A 965 23.14 0.09 -12.00
CA ALA A 965 22.29 -0.55 -13.00
C ALA A 965 22.67 -0.16 -14.43
N LEU A 966 22.96 1.12 -14.67
CA LEU A 966 23.51 1.64 -15.93
C LEU A 966 24.84 0.95 -16.25
N ASN A 967 25.77 0.88 -15.29
CA ASN A 967 27.04 0.19 -15.44
C ASN A 967 26.86 -1.31 -15.71
N ALA A 968 25.87 -1.97 -15.10
CA ALA A 968 25.55 -3.37 -15.36
C ALA A 968 25.00 -3.57 -16.77
N LEU A 969 24.15 -2.66 -17.27
CA LEU A 969 23.71 -2.66 -18.66
C LEU A 969 24.90 -2.45 -19.60
N LEU A 970 25.73 -1.45 -19.33
CA LEU A 970 26.94 -1.15 -20.09
C LEU A 970 27.98 -2.28 -20.01
N PHE A 971 28.00 -3.07 -18.95
CA PHE A 971 28.84 -4.25 -18.91
C PHE A 971 28.33 -5.33 -19.89
N ARG A 972 27.00 -5.51 -19.96
CA ARG A 972 26.37 -6.51 -20.84
C ARG A 972 26.29 -6.11 -22.31
N THR A 973 26.33 -4.81 -22.61
CA THR A 973 26.26 -4.25 -23.96
C THR A 973 27.61 -3.74 -24.47
N GLY A 974 28.72 -4.10 -23.79
CA GLY A 974 30.07 -3.68 -24.17
C GLY A 974 30.51 -4.23 -25.54
N ASP A 975 30.10 -5.46 -25.85
CA ASP A 975 30.32 -6.10 -27.15
C ASP A 975 28.98 -6.33 -27.88
N GLN A 976 28.99 -6.25 -29.20
CA GLN A 976 27.81 -6.57 -30.01
C GLN A 976 27.44 -8.06 -29.86
N SER A 977 26.22 -8.32 -29.39
CA SER A 977 25.71 -9.68 -29.22
C SER A 977 25.20 -10.27 -30.53
N LYS A 978 25.40 -11.58 -30.73
CA LYS A 978 24.78 -12.32 -31.85
C LYS A 978 23.34 -12.75 -31.52
N ASP A 979 23.00 -12.84 -30.23
CA ASP A 979 21.76 -13.44 -29.75
C ASP A 979 20.73 -12.40 -29.29
N ILE A 980 21.16 -11.15 -29.05
CA ILE A 980 20.32 -10.09 -28.49
C ILE A 980 20.39 -8.83 -29.37
N VAL A 981 19.22 -8.31 -29.74
CA VAL A 981 19.04 -6.97 -30.32
C VAL A 981 18.48 -6.06 -29.23
N LEU A 982 19.21 -5.01 -28.86
CA LEU A 982 18.69 -4.00 -27.93
C LEU A 982 17.95 -2.91 -28.69
N ALA A 983 16.68 -2.67 -28.34
CA ALA A 983 15.87 -1.59 -28.89
C ALA A 983 15.44 -0.63 -27.77
N LEU A 984 16.00 0.57 -27.72
CA LEU A 984 15.68 1.59 -26.72
C LEU A 984 14.62 2.55 -27.25
N ALA A 985 13.65 2.95 -26.44
CA ALA A 985 12.70 4.01 -26.79
C ALA A 985 12.77 5.19 -25.81
N THR A 986 12.87 6.41 -26.34
CA THR A 986 12.92 7.64 -25.54
C THR A 986 12.08 8.74 -26.19
N ASN A 987 11.58 9.67 -25.38
CA ASN A 987 10.99 10.92 -25.89
C ASN A 987 12.00 12.08 -25.86
N ARG A 988 13.15 11.89 -25.19
CA ARG A 988 14.21 12.89 -24.97
C ARG A 988 15.57 12.27 -25.27
N PRO A 989 15.95 12.15 -26.56
CA PRO A 989 17.21 11.51 -26.93
C PRO A 989 18.44 12.24 -26.37
N GLY A 990 18.36 13.58 -26.18
CA GLY A 990 19.44 14.36 -25.58
C GLY A 990 19.65 14.15 -24.09
N ASP A 991 18.77 13.40 -23.40
CA ASP A 991 18.95 13.09 -21.98
C ASP A 991 19.72 11.78 -21.74
N LEU A 992 19.99 11.00 -22.80
CA LEU A 992 20.66 9.69 -22.70
C LEU A 992 22.16 9.83 -22.42
N ASP A 993 22.70 8.93 -21.57
CA ASP A 993 24.13 8.85 -21.27
C ASP A 993 24.95 8.67 -22.55
N SER A 994 26.04 9.43 -22.68
CA SER A 994 26.88 9.40 -23.88
C SER A 994 27.45 8.01 -24.18
N ALA A 995 27.74 7.20 -23.14
CA ALA A 995 28.21 5.83 -23.32
C ALA A 995 27.12 4.86 -23.81
N VAL A 996 25.84 5.18 -23.58
CA VAL A 996 24.71 4.41 -24.13
C VAL A 996 24.50 4.82 -25.59
N ALA A 997 24.56 6.13 -25.88
CA ALA A 997 24.42 6.65 -27.23
C ALA A 997 25.50 6.10 -28.19
N ASP A 998 26.74 5.97 -27.72
CA ASP A 998 27.87 5.37 -28.47
C ASP A 998 27.62 3.91 -28.89
N ARG A 999 26.70 3.21 -28.20
CA ARG A 999 26.40 1.79 -28.43
C ARG A 999 25.13 1.57 -29.25
N ILE A 1000 24.57 2.64 -29.78
CA ILE A 1000 23.43 2.61 -30.70
C ILE A 1000 23.95 2.69 -32.13
N ASP A 1001 23.65 1.67 -32.93
CA ASP A 1001 24.09 1.60 -34.32
C ASP A 1001 23.12 2.31 -35.28
N GLU A 1002 21.83 2.36 -34.93
CA GLU A 1002 20.77 2.93 -35.76
C GLU A 1002 19.77 3.74 -34.92
N ALA A 1003 19.43 4.95 -35.35
CA ALA A 1003 18.42 5.79 -34.70
C ALA A 1003 17.24 6.06 -35.65
N LEU A 1004 16.03 5.75 -35.21
CA LEU A 1004 14.78 5.96 -35.95
C LEU A 1004 13.90 7.00 -35.26
N GLU A 1005 13.56 8.04 -36.00
CA GLU A 1005 12.59 9.05 -35.58
C GLU A 1005 11.16 8.58 -35.85
N PHE A 1006 10.30 8.71 -34.84
CA PHE A 1006 8.86 8.48 -34.90
C PHE A 1006 8.14 9.83 -34.77
N PRO A 1007 7.97 10.57 -35.87
CA PRO A 1007 7.25 11.84 -35.85
C PRO A 1007 5.76 11.63 -35.63
N LEU A 1008 5.04 12.73 -35.36
CA LEU A 1008 3.58 12.72 -35.33
C LEU A 1008 2.99 12.30 -36.71
N PRO A 1009 1.85 11.60 -36.73
CA PRO A 1009 1.22 11.15 -37.97
C PRO A 1009 0.79 12.34 -38.84
N GLY A 1010 1.06 12.24 -40.15
CA GLY A 1010 0.54 13.19 -41.14
C GLY A 1010 -0.96 12.96 -41.39
N GLU A 1011 -1.57 13.81 -42.20
CA GLU A 1011 -3.03 13.79 -42.42
C GLU A 1011 -3.51 12.43 -42.97
N GLN A 1012 -2.78 11.85 -43.93
CA GLN A 1012 -3.13 10.53 -44.48
C GLN A 1012 -3.02 9.41 -43.43
N GLU A 1013 -2.02 9.45 -42.55
CA GLU A 1013 -1.89 8.49 -41.46
C GLU A 1013 -2.99 8.66 -40.41
N ARG A 1014 -3.35 9.91 -40.07
CA ARG A 1014 -4.45 10.21 -39.13
C ARG A 1014 -5.79 9.72 -39.68
N PHE A 1015 -6.06 9.91 -40.97
CA PHE A 1015 -7.24 9.36 -41.62
C PHE A 1015 -7.32 7.83 -41.49
N LYS A 1016 -6.21 7.13 -41.79
CA LYS A 1016 -6.15 5.67 -41.62
C LYS A 1016 -6.34 5.24 -40.17
N LEU A 1017 -5.79 6.00 -39.21
CA LEU A 1017 -5.90 5.71 -37.76
C LEU A 1017 -7.34 5.92 -37.26
N LEU A 1018 -7.99 7.01 -37.68
CA LEU A 1018 -9.40 7.27 -37.37
C LEU A 1018 -10.29 6.13 -37.88
N LYS A 1019 -10.08 5.71 -39.14
CA LYS A 1019 -10.79 4.57 -39.73
C LYS A 1019 -10.54 3.27 -38.97
N LEU A 1020 -9.27 2.97 -38.66
CA LEU A 1020 -8.88 1.77 -37.90
C LEU A 1020 -9.58 1.73 -36.52
N TYR A 1021 -9.56 2.84 -35.78
CA TYR A 1021 -10.15 2.87 -34.44
C TYR A 1021 -11.68 2.98 -34.46
N LEU A 1022 -12.27 3.59 -35.48
CA LEU A 1022 -13.72 3.53 -35.73
C LEU A 1022 -14.14 2.07 -35.94
N ASP A 1023 -13.44 1.35 -36.81
CA ASP A 1023 -13.74 -0.06 -37.08
C ASP A 1023 -13.54 -0.93 -35.82
N ARG A 1024 -12.49 -0.65 -35.04
CA ARG A 1024 -12.14 -1.42 -33.85
C ARG A 1024 -13.08 -1.19 -32.66
N TYR A 1025 -13.42 0.06 -32.37
CA TYR A 1025 -14.17 0.42 -31.18
C TYR A 1025 -15.68 0.53 -31.43
N ILE A 1026 -16.09 0.77 -32.67
CA ILE A 1026 -17.49 1.07 -32.99
C ILE A 1026 -18.06 -0.01 -33.92
N ALA A 1027 -17.45 -0.28 -35.08
CA ALA A 1027 -18.01 -1.22 -36.05
C ALA A 1027 -17.94 -2.71 -35.61
N ASN A 1028 -16.87 -3.12 -34.92
CA ASN A 1028 -16.63 -4.49 -34.48
C ASN A 1028 -16.98 -4.76 -33.01
N ALA A 1029 -17.73 -3.87 -32.35
CA ALA A 1029 -18.10 -3.99 -30.92
C ALA A 1029 -19.17 -5.07 -30.62
N GLY A 1030 -19.42 -6.02 -31.53
CA GLY A 1030 -20.38 -7.12 -31.37
C GLY A 1030 -19.75 -8.45 -30.91
N PRO A 1031 -20.56 -9.44 -30.46
CA PRO A 1031 -20.06 -10.64 -29.81
C PRO A 1031 -19.22 -11.51 -30.75
N LYS A 1032 -17.99 -11.84 -30.35
CA LYS A 1032 -17.19 -12.92 -30.96
C LYS A 1032 -17.79 -14.27 -30.54
N LYS A 1033 -18.01 -15.16 -31.51
CA LYS A 1033 -18.58 -16.52 -31.35
C LYS A 1033 -18.06 -17.21 -30.07
N SER A 1034 -18.92 -17.37 -29.08
CA SER A 1034 -18.71 -18.24 -27.92
C SER A 1034 -19.81 -19.30 -27.82
N SER A 1035 -19.46 -20.39 -27.13
CA SER A 1035 -20.12 -21.69 -27.05
C SER A 1035 -21.62 -21.67 -26.75
N TRP A 1036 -22.35 -22.64 -27.32
CA TRP A 1036 -23.81 -22.82 -27.25
C TRP A 1036 -24.43 -22.84 -25.84
N LEU A 1037 -23.62 -23.04 -24.79
CA LEU A 1037 -24.06 -23.09 -23.39
C LEU A 1037 -24.18 -21.71 -22.71
N GLN A 1038 -23.74 -20.61 -23.33
CA GLN A 1038 -23.80 -19.26 -22.73
C GLN A 1038 -25.06 -18.45 -23.07
N ASN A 1039 -25.95 -18.96 -23.93
CA ASN A 1039 -27.10 -18.19 -24.45
C ASN A 1039 -28.37 -18.19 -23.55
N LEU A 1040 -28.32 -18.77 -22.35
CA LEU A 1040 -29.51 -18.83 -21.48
C LEU A 1040 -29.67 -17.64 -20.51
N PHE A 1041 -28.67 -16.76 -20.33
CA PHE A 1041 -28.72 -15.68 -19.33
C PHE A 1041 -28.03 -14.36 -19.73
N ARG A 1042 -28.17 -13.88 -20.97
CA ARG A 1042 -27.67 -12.54 -21.36
C ARG A 1042 -28.72 -11.69 -22.06
N LYS A 1043 -28.93 -10.47 -21.55
CA LYS A 1043 -29.50 -9.36 -22.33
C LYS A 1043 -28.54 -9.05 -23.48
N GLU A 1044 -29.06 -9.00 -24.71
CA GLU A 1044 -28.28 -8.71 -25.90
C GLU A 1044 -27.60 -7.33 -25.78
N GLN A 1045 -26.28 -7.27 -26.01
CA GLN A 1045 -25.58 -6.00 -26.18
C GLN A 1045 -26.13 -5.33 -27.45
N GLN A 1046 -26.69 -4.12 -27.30
CA GLN A 1046 -27.15 -3.32 -28.43
C GLN A 1046 -26.00 -3.02 -29.37
N LYS A 1047 -26.14 -3.40 -30.64
CA LYS A 1047 -25.17 -3.15 -31.69
C LYS A 1047 -25.24 -1.67 -32.08
N ILE A 1048 -24.10 -0.97 -32.01
CA ILE A 1048 -24.02 0.44 -32.42
C ILE A 1048 -24.35 0.57 -33.91
N GLU A 1049 -25.32 1.42 -34.25
CA GLU A 1049 -25.68 1.74 -35.64
C GLU A 1049 -24.91 2.99 -36.10
N ILE A 1050 -24.20 2.91 -37.23
CA ILE A 1050 -23.45 4.05 -37.79
C ILE A 1050 -24.29 4.68 -38.91
N LYS A 1051 -24.73 5.94 -38.75
CA LYS A 1051 -25.51 6.70 -39.74
C LYS A 1051 -24.74 7.91 -40.26
N GLY A 1052 -24.31 7.86 -41.51
CA GLY A 1052 -23.79 9.04 -42.21
C GLY A 1052 -22.36 9.47 -41.84
N VAL A 1053 -21.56 8.66 -41.12
CA VAL A 1053 -20.11 8.87 -41.01
C VAL A 1053 -19.43 8.31 -42.27
N THR A 1054 -19.14 9.18 -43.24
CA THR A 1054 -18.48 8.83 -44.50
C THR A 1054 -16.96 9.00 -44.41
N ASP A 1055 -16.23 8.43 -45.38
CA ASP A 1055 -14.78 8.64 -45.51
C ASP A 1055 -14.42 10.14 -45.64
N ASP A 1056 -15.30 10.98 -46.19
CA ASP A 1056 -15.08 12.43 -46.28
C ASP A 1056 -15.09 13.11 -44.90
N ILE A 1057 -15.97 12.67 -43.99
CA ILE A 1057 -16.01 13.18 -42.61
C ILE A 1057 -14.77 12.73 -41.83
N LEU A 1058 -14.28 11.51 -42.09
CA LEU A 1058 -13.04 11.04 -41.50
C LEU A 1058 -11.82 11.81 -42.02
N ARG A 1059 -11.83 12.27 -43.28
CA ARG A 1059 -10.80 13.17 -43.82
C ARG A 1059 -10.89 14.56 -43.20
N GLU A 1060 -12.09 15.11 -43.04
CA GLU A 1060 -12.32 16.37 -42.33
C GLU A 1060 -11.74 16.31 -40.90
N ALA A 1061 -12.05 15.24 -40.17
CA ALA A 1061 -11.52 15.00 -38.83
C ALA A 1061 -10.00 14.78 -38.84
N ALA A 1062 -9.43 14.11 -39.86
CA ALA A 1062 -7.99 13.95 -40.01
C ALA A 1062 -7.27 15.28 -40.21
N ALA A 1063 -7.87 16.22 -40.95
CA ALA A 1063 -7.34 17.58 -41.11
C ALA A 1063 -7.41 18.36 -39.78
N LYS A 1064 -8.54 18.33 -39.07
CA LYS A 1064 -8.73 19.03 -37.77
C LYS A 1064 -7.84 18.50 -36.64
N THR A 1065 -7.50 17.22 -36.67
CA THR A 1065 -6.66 16.55 -35.64
C THR A 1065 -5.15 16.75 -35.86
N GLU A 1066 -4.75 17.86 -36.49
CA GLU A 1066 -3.33 18.18 -36.68
C GLU A 1066 -2.58 18.27 -35.33
N GLY A 1067 -1.43 17.60 -35.26
CA GLY A 1067 -0.63 17.51 -34.04
C GLY A 1067 -1.00 16.36 -33.10
N PHE A 1068 -2.08 15.62 -33.38
CA PHE A 1068 -2.46 14.48 -32.55
C PHE A 1068 -1.52 13.29 -32.78
N SER A 1069 -1.09 12.66 -31.70
CA SER A 1069 -0.43 11.35 -31.70
C SER A 1069 -1.43 10.21 -31.96
N GLY A 1070 -0.94 9.03 -32.36
CA GLY A 1070 -1.80 7.86 -32.53
C GLY A 1070 -2.54 7.44 -31.25
N ARG A 1071 -1.94 7.67 -30.08
CA ARG A 1071 -2.58 7.46 -28.77
C ARG A 1071 -3.71 8.46 -28.52
N GLU A 1072 -3.57 9.71 -28.94
CA GLU A 1072 -4.63 10.72 -28.81
C GLU A 1072 -5.79 10.44 -29.76
N ILE A 1073 -5.52 9.96 -30.98
CA ILE A 1073 -6.57 9.53 -31.91
C ILE A 1073 -7.33 8.31 -31.36
N ALA A 1074 -6.64 7.37 -30.72
CA ALA A 1074 -7.30 6.25 -30.05
C ALA A 1074 -8.22 6.72 -28.90
N LYS A 1075 -7.77 7.69 -28.09
CA LYS A 1075 -8.58 8.30 -27.01
C LYS A 1075 -9.76 9.10 -27.55
N LEU A 1076 -9.57 9.79 -28.68
CA LEU A 1076 -10.64 10.47 -29.41
C LEU A 1076 -11.72 9.47 -29.80
N MET A 1077 -11.38 8.35 -30.45
CA MET A 1077 -12.38 7.33 -30.81
C MET A 1077 -13.02 6.63 -29.61
N ALA A 1078 -12.29 6.42 -28.51
CA ALA A 1078 -12.90 5.95 -27.26
C ALA A 1078 -13.91 6.96 -26.70
N SER A 1079 -13.66 8.26 -26.88
CA SER A 1079 -14.61 9.32 -26.49
C SER A 1079 -15.82 9.34 -27.42
N VAL A 1080 -15.64 9.09 -28.72
CA VAL A 1080 -16.76 8.91 -29.66
C VAL A 1080 -17.60 7.72 -29.26
N GLN A 1081 -16.98 6.58 -28.94
CA GLN A 1081 -17.70 5.39 -28.46
C GLN A 1081 -18.50 5.68 -27.18
N ALA A 1082 -17.91 6.39 -26.22
CA ALA A 1082 -18.60 6.80 -24.99
C ALA A 1082 -19.78 7.74 -25.27
N ALA A 1083 -19.60 8.71 -26.19
CA ALA A 1083 -20.67 9.62 -26.60
C ALA A 1083 -21.83 8.88 -27.29
N VAL A 1084 -21.53 7.86 -28.10
CA VAL A 1084 -22.55 7.01 -28.73
C VAL A 1084 -23.34 6.21 -27.69
N TYR A 1085 -22.68 5.61 -26.71
CA TYR A 1085 -23.37 4.93 -25.60
C TYR A 1085 -24.19 5.89 -24.73
N GLY A 1086 -23.84 7.17 -24.70
CA GLY A 1086 -24.61 8.22 -24.04
C GLY A 1086 -25.79 8.76 -24.86
N SER A 1087 -25.94 8.36 -26.13
CA SER A 1087 -27.05 8.80 -26.99
C SER A 1087 -28.28 7.89 -26.83
N GLU A 1088 -29.49 8.46 -26.89
CA GLU A 1088 -30.76 7.75 -26.62
C GLU A 1088 -30.97 6.48 -27.47
N ASN A 1089 -30.39 6.42 -28.67
CA ASN A 1089 -30.58 5.32 -29.61
C ASN A 1089 -29.29 4.53 -29.95
N CYS A 1090 -28.17 4.77 -29.25
CA CYS A 1090 -26.86 4.15 -29.57
C CYS A 1090 -26.47 4.29 -31.06
N VAL A 1091 -26.78 5.45 -31.66
CA VAL A 1091 -26.50 5.76 -33.07
C VAL A 1091 -25.32 6.71 -33.13
N LEU A 1092 -24.30 6.36 -33.92
CA LEU A 1092 -23.27 7.30 -34.30
C LEU A 1092 -23.72 8.04 -35.57
N ASP A 1093 -24.16 9.29 -35.41
CA ASP A 1093 -24.42 10.18 -36.55
C ASP A 1093 -23.24 11.12 -36.86
N SER A 1094 -23.29 11.75 -38.04
CA SER A 1094 -22.26 12.70 -38.47
C SER A 1094 -22.14 13.96 -37.61
N SER A 1095 -23.20 14.36 -36.91
CA SER A 1095 -23.20 15.55 -36.05
C SER A 1095 -22.49 15.27 -34.73
N LEU A 1096 -22.84 14.16 -34.07
CA LEU A 1096 -22.22 13.68 -32.84
C LEU A 1096 -20.73 13.39 -33.05
N PHE A 1097 -20.37 12.79 -34.19
CA PHE A 1097 -18.97 12.56 -34.52
C PHE A 1097 -18.17 13.87 -34.61
N ARG A 1098 -18.70 14.88 -35.30
CA ARG A 1098 -18.05 16.20 -35.44
C ARG A 1098 -17.94 16.92 -34.10
N GLU A 1099 -18.99 16.89 -33.28
CA GLU A 1099 -19.00 17.52 -31.96
C GLU A 1099 -17.88 16.99 -31.07
N VAL A 1100 -17.74 15.67 -30.98
CA VAL A 1100 -16.69 15.04 -30.17
C VAL A 1100 -15.30 15.36 -30.73
N VAL A 1101 -15.12 15.38 -32.06
CA VAL A 1101 -13.87 15.78 -32.70
C VAL A 1101 -13.51 17.23 -32.35
N ASP A 1102 -14.44 18.17 -32.52
CA ASP A 1102 -14.20 19.58 -32.26
C ASP A 1102 -13.88 19.84 -30.78
N TYR A 1103 -14.61 19.19 -29.86
CA TYR A 1103 -14.33 19.25 -28.42
C TYR A 1103 -12.92 18.77 -28.08
N LYS A 1104 -12.50 17.62 -28.63
CA LYS A 1104 -11.17 17.07 -28.36
C LYS A 1104 -10.04 17.86 -29.00
N VAL A 1105 -10.28 18.48 -30.16
CA VAL A 1105 -9.33 19.39 -30.80
C VAL A 1105 -9.13 20.64 -29.93
N ALA A 1106 -10.20 21.24 -29.41
CA ALA A 1106 -10.11 22.37 -28.48
C ALA A 1106 -9.35 22.01 -27.19
N GLU A 1107 -9.63 20.83 -26.62
CA GLU A 1107 -8.93 20.31 -25.43
C GLU A 1107 -7.41 20.15 -25.69
N HIS A 1108 -7.03 19.62 -26.85
CA HIS A 1108 -5.62 19.46 -27.22
C HIS A 1108 -4.92 20.82 -27.40
N GLN A 1109 -5.57 21.80 -28.02
CA GLN A 1109 -5.02 23.15 -28.17
C GLN A 1109 -4.78 23.85 -26.82
N GLN A 1110 -5.71 23.71 -25.87
CA GLN A 1110 -5.53 24.24 -24.51
C GLN A 1110 -4.34 23.57 -23.81
N ARG A 1111 -4.21 22.24 -23.89
CA ARG A 1111 -3.06 21.52 -23.32
C ARG A 1111 -1.73 21.98 -23.90
N ARG A 1112 -1.68 22.27 -25.21
CA ARG A 1112 -0.47 22.79 -25.85
C ARG A 1112 -0.11 24.20 -25.36
N LYS A 1113 -1.09 25.08 -25.13
CA LYS A 1113 -0.85 26.41 -24.54
C LYS A 1113 -0.23 26.30 -23.14
N PHE A 1114 -0.82 25.48 -22.27
CA PHE A 1114 -0.26 25.24 -20.93
C PHE A 1114 1.14 24.62 -20.92
N ALA A 1115 1.48 23.83 -21.94
CA ALA A 1115 2.82 23.26 -22.08
C ALA A 1115 3.85 24.28 -22.57
N ALA A 1116 3.43 25.26 -23.39
CA ALA A 1116 4.29 26.33 -23.89
C ALA A 1116 4.64 27.35 -22.78
N ASP A 1117 3.68 27.71 -21.92
CA ASP A 1117 3.90 28.68 -20.82
C ASP A 1117 4.85 28.17 -19.73
N LYS A 1118 5.06 26.86 -19.63
CA LYS A 1118 6.03 26.24 -18.71
C LYS A 1118 7.47 26.24 -19.22
N GLY A 1119 7.70 26.59 -20.49
CA GLY A 1119 9.03 26.57 -21.12
C GLY A 1119 9.75 27.92 -21.16
N SER A 1120 9.11 28.99 -20.66
CA SER A 1120 9.63 30.37 -20.67
C SER A 1120 9.88 30.95 -19.28
N VAL A 1121 10.18 30.09 -18.30
CA VAL A 1121 10.65 30.47 -16.95
C VAL A 1121 11.99 29.81 -16.66
#